data_AF-A0A1Q9URE4-F1
#
_entry.id   AF-A0A1Q9URE4-F1
#
_cell.length_a   1.000
_cell.length_b   1.000
_cell.length_c   1.000
_cell.angle_alpha   90.00
_cell.angle_beta   90.00
_cell.angle_gamma   90.00
#
_symmetry.space_group_name_H-M   'P 1'
#
loop_
_entity.id
_entity.type
_entity.pdbx_description
1 polymer ?
#
loop_
_entity_poly.entity_id
_entity_poly.type
_entity_poly.pdbx_seq_one_letter_code
_entity_poly.pdbx_strand_id
1 'polypeptide(L)'
;MDVDPAAVLAGTHPHGYLLLVGAGRDGAPSEVEGWRRDTVSLPGATLWLQPRTVATSASSHRGHLILLGHPVDVARGTHDGPTVARRLADTWATGGEQALVRETAYLGGRFTLVARTAGRTGDEAVAGRGPDPELLVVPDTMASQPVLVGRTADRAAVGSSPVLVADALRFEVDPEAEALLATLRERMAGRVSYLPGVRTAYRGVRAVLPNTMLRLRVGADGPVTGYERFWPWQPRVEDPDVETVHAEFRERLTAHLRLLADLGRPAVSLTGGLDSRVSAAAAAPALRARDGFAFTYVNPREAVGSDAAVQDVLGARDVAGQLRLPHRVLRWRQPPRGGTFDVVSRRTYAPRITSRGAAHAMWADLPADLVQLQSNGAEIATTYTKAVTRPPHELDARWLTRIFAGGRPGAHDDLAEQLYGDYLEQAPLSEADLLGHDAYDLVYWEQRMGRWGWQKFCDGDFGHRVLLPFNDRRLLETMISLPYPLRRDKVLFHRLLDDLGVREPARGPAAPQRASPARPGVAAPTPPGPTRLRRLTDLLPWRRTPRPADPAGPHDADPTPQGPGLPWGYALVARRSPSTSIPDGFLHTELPGSLGLHRHPSLPAALSGRQGRFALVLGEPCDLPDGRDGPAPVADLLHQLVVEDPSLDRAATRAAALTGAWAVVLGGPDGSLVLGDPVGALGPWLSTDGTTLASGAALLPDGPSPPETLGARSALLSSGSGGRRTWRPGPLPELDAYAERLGTTARERLRRHVELLLRRGPAVLCAGPEASLLGLEPVPDSAPAVTCWDPSTQAGTLTMLHATDRAFAARRELRLLSRAAGADWSTTLDQEIDPGAVLWLGLGSSPDPDREEPGALDLVAGVRPVALPWSDRVLDLLGGPAAALADASRVRGDG
;
A
#
# COMPACT_ATOMS: atom_id res chain seq x y z
N MET A 1 -25.65 -8.39 -6.33
CA MET A 1 -24.58 -7.89 -7.21
C MET A 1 -24.67 -8.72 -8.46
N ASP A 2 -24.93 -8.07 -9.59
CA ASP A 2 -25.05 -8.78 -10.85
C ASP A 2 -23.64 -9.13 -11.35
N VAL A 3 -23.45 -10.39 -11.72
CA VAL A 3 -22.20 -10.87 -12.32
C VAL A 3 -22.23 -10.49 -13.79
N ASP A 4 -21.22 -9.74 -14.25
CA ASP A 4 -21.08 -9.39 -15.66
C ASP A 4 -20.50 -10.59 -16.45
N PRO A 5 -21.29 -11.25 -17.31
CA PRO A 5 -20.82 -12.43 -18.05
C PRO A 5 -19.70 -12.12 -19.04
N ALA A 6 -19.68 -10.92 -19.63
CA ALA A 6 -18.65 -10.52 -20.58
C ALA A 6 -17.32 -10.32 -19.86
N ALA A 7 -17.33 -9.68 -18.68
CA ALA A 7 -16.15 -9.56 -17.84
C ALA A 7 -15.68 -10.92 -17.31
N VAL A 8 -16.59 -11.86 -17.01
CA VAL A 8 -16.22 -13.24 -16.63
C VAL A 8 -15.49 -13.94 -17.78
N LEU A 9 -16.01 -13.86 -19.01
CA LEU A 9 -15.37 -14.44 -20.20
C LEU A 9 -14.00 -13.79 -20.49
N ALA A 10 -13.90 -12.47 -20.35
CA ALA A 10 -12.68 -11.72 -20.59
C ALA A 10 -11.62 -11.87 -19.48
N GLY A 11 -12.04 -12.22 -18.25
CA GLY A 11 -11.17 -12.29 -17.08
C GLY A 11 -10.78 -13.71 -16.63
N THR A 12 -11.60 -14.74 -16.91
CA THR A 12 -11.32 -16.11 -16.48
C THR A 12 -10.18 -16.70 -17.32
N HIS A 13 -9.18 -17.28 -16.66
CA HIS A 13 -7.93 -17.75 -17.28
C HIS A 13 -7.33 -16.68 -18.22
N PRO A 14 -7.01 -15.49 -17.71
CA PRO A 14 -6.71 -14.33 -18.53
C PRO A 14 -5.47 -14.59 -19.42
N HIS A 15 -5.56 -14.23 -20.70
CA HIS A 15 -4.56 -14.58 -21.71
C HIS A 15 -4.27 -16.09 -21.81
N GLY A 16 -5.29 -16.91 -21.52
CA GLY A 16 -5.20 -18.35 -21.50
C GLY A 16 -5.34 -19.01 -22.87
N TYR A 17 -4.82 -20.23 -22.96
CA TYR A 17 -5.00 -21.13 -24.08
C TYR A 17 -5.20 -22.57 -23.61
N LEU A 18 -5.82 -23.37 -24.47
CA LEU A 18 -5.96 -24.82 -24.36
C LEU A 18 -5.79 -25.47 -25.74
N LEU A 19 -4.85 -26.40 -25.85
CA LEU A 19 -4.57 -27.21 -27.04
C LEU A 19 -5.00 -28.65 -26.77
N LEU A 20 -5.85 -29.20 -27.63
CA LEU A 20 -6.30 -30.60 -27.57
C LEU A 20 -5.81 -31.39 -28.77
N VAL A 21 -5.33 -32.61 -28.51
CA VAL A 21 -4.81 -33.54 -29.51
C VAL A 21 -5.29 -34.96 -29.24
N GLY A 22 -5.41 -35.77 -30.30
CA GLY A 22 -5.94 -37.13 -30.23
C GLY A 22 -7.47 -37.18 -30.39
N ALA A 23 -8.08 -38.22 -29.82
CA ALA A 23 -9.52 -38.47 -29.94
C ALA A 23 -10.35 -37.37 -29.26
N GLY A 24 -11.48 -36.99 -29.88
CA GLY A 24 -12.39 -35.99 -29.32
C GLY A 24 -11.80 -34.58 -29.18
N ARG A 25 -10.70 -34.27 -29.90
CA ARG A 25 -10.04 -32.94 -29.89
C ARG A 25 -10.97 -31.78 -30.21
N ASP A 26 -12.06 -32.05 -30.92
CA ASP A 26 -13.06 -31.07 -31.34
C ASP A 26 -14.11 -30.74 -30.26
N GLY A 27 -14.14 -31.49 -29.16
CA GLY A 27 -15.03 -31.24 -28.02
C GLY A 27 -14.55 -30.06 -27.19
N ALA A 28 -15.36 -29.00 -27.10
CA ALA A 28 -15.10 -27.85 -26.24
C ALA A 28 -15.38 -28.20 -24.77
N PRO A 29 -14.40 -28.07 -23.85
CA PRO A 29 -14.69 -28.07 -22.43
C PRO A 29 -15.53 -26.85 -22.02
N SER A 30 -16.28 -26.94 -20.92
CA SER A 30 -17.13 -25.84 -20.46
C SER A 30 -16.33 -24.59 -20.08
N GLU A 31 -15.08 -24.75 -19.63
CA GLU A 31 -14.24 -23.61 -19.24
C GLU A 31 -13.76 -22.75 -20.43
N VAL A 32 -13.90 -23.22 -21.67
CA VAL A 32 -13.53 -22.46 -22.88
C VAL A 32 -14.74 -22.04 -23.71
N GLU A 33 -15.95 -22.11 -23.15
CA GLU A 33 -17.14 -21.60 -23.82
C GLU A 33 -16.96 -20.12 -24.19
N GLY A 34 -17.24 -19.77 -25.44
CA GLY A 34 -17.02 -18.41 -25.98
C GLY A 34 -15.57 -18.09 -26.38
N TRP A 35 -14.61 -18.98 -26.18
CA TRP A 35 -13.23 -18.78 -26.63
C TRP A 35 -13.11 -18.95 -28.14
N ARG A 36 -12.14 -18.26 -28.74
CA ARG A 36 -11.83 -18.39 -30.16
C ARG A 36 -11.23 -19.78 -30.42
N ARG A 37 -11.84 -20.54 -31.32
CA ARG A 37 -11.36 -21.84 -31.77
C ARG A 37 -10.49 -21.69 -33.03
N ASP A 38 -9.33 -22.33 -33.04
CA ASP A 38 -8.41 -22.41 -34.18
C ASP A 38 -8.04 -23.87 -34.43
N THR A 39 -8.37 -24.37 -35.62
CA THR A 39 -8.04 -25.71 -36.11
C THR A 39 -7.11 -25.68 -37.32
N VAL A 40 -6.70 -24.49 -37.75
CA VAL A 40 -5.96 -24.26 -39.00
C VAL A 40 -4.48 -24.09 -38.73
N SER A 41 -4.12 -23.32 -37.70
CA SER A 41 -2.72 -22.96 -37.43
C SER A 41 -1.84 -24.14 -37.01
N LEU A 42 -2.44 -25.17 -36.39
CA LEU A 42 -1.77 -26.41 -36.03
C LEU A 42 -2.62 -27.61 -36.49
N PRO A 43 -2.41 -28.11 -37.72
CA PRO A 43 -3.21 -29.21 -38.24
C PRO A 43 -3.18 -30.41 -37.28
N GLY A 44 -4.28 -31.14 -37.17
CA GLY A 44 -4.37 -32.29 -36.28
C GLY A 44 -4.53 -31.97 -34.78
N ALA A 45 -4.58 -30.70 -34.41
CA ALA A 45 -4.90 -30.22 -33.07
C ALA A 45 -6.10 -29.26 -33.11
N THR A 46 -6.68 -28.98 -31.95
CA THR A 46 -7.65 -27.90 -31.76
C THR A 46 -7.14 -26.98 -30.68
N LEU A 47 -7.00 -25.70 -31.00
CA LEU A 47 -6.55 -24.66 -30.10
C LEU A 47 -7.71 -23.75 -29.72
N TRP A 48 -7.91 -23.55 -28.44
CA TRP A 48 -8.86 -22.60 -27.86
C TRP A 48 -8.08 -21.44 -27.25
N LEU A 49 -8.46 -20.23 -27.65
CA LEU A 49 -7.80 -18.99 -27.26
C LEU A 49 -8.79 -18.10 -26.53
N GLN A 50 -8.46 -17.77 -25.29
CA GLN A 50 -9.18 -16.76 -24.54
C GLN A 50 -9.20 -15.44 -25.33
N PRO A 51 -10.26 -14.61 -25.26
CA PRO A 51 -10.39 -13.41 -26.10
C PRO A 51 -9.19 -12.45 -26.11
N ARG A 52 -8.41 -12.38 -25.02
CA ARG A 52 -7.23 -11.51 -24.90
C ARG A 52 -5.93 -12.22 -25.28
N THR A 53 -5.97 -13.50 -25.63
CA THR A 53 -4.78 -14.28 -26.02
C THR A 53 -4.38 -13.95 -27.46
N VAL A 54 -3.23 -13.29 -27.59
CA VAL A 54 -2.58 -13.07 -28.87
C VAL A 54 -1.94 -14.38 -29.35
N ALA A 55 -2.10 -14.67 -30.64
CA ALA A 55 -1.49 -15.83 -31.26
C ALA A 55 -1.02 -15.49 -32.67
N THR A 56 0.19 -15.89 -33.02
CA THR A 56 0.76 -15.70 -34.36
C THR A 56 1.37 -16.99 -34.86
N SER A 57 1.04 -17.38 -36.09
CA SER A 57 1.47 -18.65 -36.68
C SER A 57 2.35 -18.44 -37.90
N ALA A 58 3.21 -19.42 -38.17
CA ALA A 58 3.97 -19.53 -39.40
C ALA A 58 4.17 -21.01 -39.74
N SER A 59 4.60 -21.29 -40.97
CA SER A 59 4.87 -22.65 -41.43
C SER A 59 6.12 -22.69 -42.28
N SER A 60 6.78 -23.84 -42.28
CA SER A 60 7.86 -24.17 -43.20
C SER A 60 7.65 -25.57 -43.77
N HIS A 61 8.55 -26.02 -44.65
CA HIS A 61 8.53 -27.40 -45.13
C HIS A 61 8.70 -28.44 -44.02
N ARG A 62 9.17 -28.04 -42.82
CA ARG A 62 9.32 -28.94 -41.66
C ARG A 62 8.07 -29.02 -40.79
N GLY A 63 7.10 -28.13 -40.94
CA GLY A 63 5.88 -28.15 -40.15
C GLY A 63 5.27 -26.78 -39.89
N HIS A 64 4.43 -26.72 -38.86
CA HIS A 64 3.67 -25.53 -38.45
C HIS A 64 4.11 -25.10 -37.07
N LEU A 65 4.16 -23.79 -36.80
CA LEU A 65 4.41 -23.26 -35.48
C LEU A 65 3.44 -22.13 -35.14
N ILE A 66 3.23 -21.93 -33.85
CA ILE A 66 2.44 -20.84 -33.28
C ILE A 66 3.12 -20.30 -32.02
N LEU A 67 3.14 -18.98 -31.89
CA LEU A 67 3.54 -18.25 -30.70
C LEU A 67 2.28 -17.78 -29.99
N LEU A 68 2.10 -18.20 -28.74
CA LEU A 68 0.97 -17.87 -27.88
C LEU A 68 1.42 -16.80 -26.87
N GLY A 69 0.97 -15.56 -27.02
CA GLY A 69 1.37 -14.43 -26.19
C GLY A 69 2.18 -13.36 -26.94
N HIS A 70 3.13 -12.73 -26.25
CA HIS A 70 3.90 -11.59 -26.75
C HIS A 70 5.40 -11.92 -26.79
N PRO A 71 5.90 -12.52 -27.89
CA PRO A 71 7.33 -12.73 -28.09
C PRO A 71 8.02 -11.40 -28.42
N VAL A 72 9.22 -11.19 -27.88
CA VAL A 72 10.04 -10.00 -28.14
C VAL A 72 11.43 -10.42 -28.59
N ASP A 73 11.81 -10.02 -29.80
CA ASP A 73 13.14 -10.23 -30.34
C ASP A 73 13.97 -8.97 -30.12
N VAL A 74 14.51 -8.86 -28.91
CA VAL A 74 15.28 -7.68 -28.48
C VAL A 74 16.55 -7.51 -29.32
N ALA A 75 17.14 -8.62 -29.82
CA ALA A 75 18.33 -8.56 -30.68
C ALA A 75 18.04 -7.89 -32.03
N ARG A 76 16.79 -7.96 -32.50
CA ARG A 76 16.33 -7.30 -33.74
C ARG A 76 15.45 -6.09 -33.49
N GLY A 77 15.30 -5.67 -32.23
CA GLY A 77 14.51 -4.50 -31.89
C GLY A 77 13.03 -4.61 -32.29
N THR A 78 12.44 -5.81 -32.28
CA THR A 78 11.04 -6.01 -32.71
C THR A 78 10.23 -6.83 -31.71
N HIS A 79 8.95 -6.48 -31.60
CA HIS A 79 7.92 -7.21 -30.84
C HIS A 79 6.77 -7.64 -31.77
N ASP A 80 6.95 -7.53 -33.10
CA ASP A 80 5.96 -7.93 -34.10
C ASP A 80 5.89 -9.46 -34.22
N GLY A 81 4.86 -10.05 -33.59
CA GLY A 81 4.67 -11.48 -33.52
C GLY A 81 4.70 -12.21 -34.89
N PRO A 82 4.07 -11.70 -35.97
CA PRO A 82 4.15 -12.31 -37.30
C PRO A 82 5.56 -12.31 -37.89
N THR A 83 6.35 -11.24 -37.70
CA THR A 83 7.75 -11.20 -38.12
C THR A 83 8.61 -12.18 -37.34
N VAL A 84 8.42 -12.28 -36.02
CA VAL A 84 9.11 -13.27 -35.19
C VAL A 84 8.73 -14.70 -35.60
N ALA A 85 7.45 -15.00 -35.81
CA ALA A 85 7.00 -16.34 -36.21
C ALA A 85 7.57 -16.78 -37.56
N ARG A 86 7.57 -15.90 -38.58
CA ARG A 86 8.18 -16.19 -39.89
C ARG A 86 9.66 -16.49 -39.77
N ARG A 87 10.40 -15.67 -39.01
CA ARG A 87 11.82 -15.91 -38.73
C ARG A 87 12.04 -17.29 -38.11
N LEU A 88 11.28 -17.64 -37.08
CA LEU A 88 11.40 -18.95 -36.44
C LEU A 88 11.12 -20.10 -37.43
N ALA A 89 10.17 -19.91 -38.35
CA ALA A 89 9.89 -20.90 -39.40
C ALA A 89 11.06 -21.05 -40.38
N ASP A 90 11.73 -19.95 -40.74
CA ASP A 90 12.94 -19.96 -41.58
C ASP A 90 14.13 -20.61 -40.85
N THR A 91 14.33 -20.28 -39.57
CA THR A 91 15.33 -20.90 -38.70
C THR A 91 15.09 -22.40 -38.57
N TRP A 92 13.83 -22.81 -38.40
CA TRP A 92 13.47 -24.22 -38.38
C TRP A 92 13.76 -24.89 -39.71
N ALA A 93 13.34 -24.29 -40.84
CA ALA A 93 13.57 -24.80 -42.18
C ALA A 93 15.05 -25.10 -42.44
N THR A 94 15.92 -24.16 -42.08
CA THR A 94 17.37 -24.19 -42.37
C THR A 94 18.18 -25.00 -41.36
N GLY A 95 18.01 -24.73 -40.06
CA GLY A 95 18.81 -25.29 -38.98
C GLY A 95 18.17 -26.46 -38.22
N GLY A 96 16.94 -26.82 -38.55
CA GLY A 96 16.21 -27.88 -37.87
C GLY A 96 15.70 -27.49 -36.48
N GLU A 97 15.30 -28.51 -35.72
CA GLU A 97 14.59 -28.32 -34.46
C GLU A 97 15.44 -27.66 -33.36
N GLN A 98 16.70 -28.07 -33.20
CA GLN A 98 17.59 -27.47 -32.21
C GLN A 98 17.81 -25.97 -32.46
N ALA A 99 17.92 -25.56 -33.73
CA ALA A 99 18.03 -24.15 -34.09
C ALA A 99 16.76 -23.37 -33.73
N LEU A 100 15.58 -23.94 -33.99
CA LEU A 100 14.30 -23.36 -33.59
C LEU A 100 14.20 -23.18 -32.07
N VAL A 101 14.50 -24.24 -31.29
CA VAL A 101 14.44 -24.19 -29.82
C VAL A 101 15.41 -23.14 -29.28
N ARG A 102 16.66 -23.15 -29.75
CA ARG A 102 17.67 -22.20 -29.31
C ARG A 102 17.27 -20.76 -29.60
N GLU A 103 16.83 -20.47 -30.82
CA GLU A 103 16.42 -19.12 -31.18
C GLU A 103 15.20 -18.65 -30.36
N THR A 104 14.22 -19.54 -30.19
CA THR A 104 13.01 -19.26 -29.39
C THR A 104 13.35 -18.94 -27.94
N ALA A 105 14.24 -19.72 -27.34
CA ALA A 105 14.61 -19.56 -25.94
C ALA A 105 15.41 -18.28 -25.65
N TYR A 106 15.94 -17.60 -26.67
CA TYR A 106 16.56 -16.27 -26.58
C TYR A 106 15.62 -15.11 -26.91
N LEU A 107 14.35 -15.38 -27.22
CA LEU A 107 13.33 -14.34 -27.25
C LEU A 107 13.00 -13.90 -25.82
N GLY A 108 12.80 -12.60 -25.65
CA GLY A 108 12.20 -12.02 -24.46
C GLY A 108 10.67 -11.99 -24.55
N GLY A 109 10.04 -11.37 -23.57
CA GLY A 109 8.58 -11.17 -23.56
C GLY A 109 7.87 -12.23 -22.73
N ARG A 110 6.62 -12.56 -23.03
CA ARG A 110 5.85 -13.57 -22.29
C ARG A 110 4.97 -14.36 -23.25
N PHE A 111 5.41 -15.57 -23.55
CA PHE A 111 4.86 -16.37 -24.64
C PHE A 111 5.12 -17.87 -24.45
N THR A 112 4.49 -18.68 -25.29
CA THR A 112 4.80 -20.11 -25.46
C THR A 112 4.88 -20.42 -26.94
N LEU A 113 5.94 -21.10 -27.38
CA LEU A 113 6.01 -21.68 -28.72
C LEU A 113 5.37 -23.06 -28.70
N VAL A 114 4.50 -23.33 -29.67
CA VAL A 114 4.07 -24.69 -30.02
C VAL A 114 4.43 -24.93 -31.49
N ALA A 115 5.23 -25.95 -31.78
CA ALA A 115 5.58 -26.38 -33.12
C ALA A 115 5.12 -27.82 -33.36
N ARG A 116 4.64 -28.11 -34.55
CA ARG A 116 4.20 -29.45 -34.97
C ARG A 116 4.95 -29.85 -36.23
N THR A 117 5.69 -30.95 -36.17
CA THR A 117 6.38 -31.48 -37.35
C THR A 117 5.38 -31.81 -38.46
N ALA A 118 5.79 -31.61 -39.71
CA ALA A 118 5.00 -32.00 -40.88
C ALA A 118 4.73 -33.51 -40.80
N GLY A 119 3.45 -33.88 -40.86
CA GLY A 119 3.05 -35.27 -40.96
C GLY A 119 3.31 -35.83 -42.36
N ARG A 120 3.23 -37.15 -42.49
CA ARG A 120 3.36 -37.87 -43.78
C ARG A 120 2.49 -37.22 -44.86
N THR A 121 3.06 -36.93 -46.02
CA THR A 121 2.29 -36.53 -47.21
C THR A 121 1.97 -37.77 -48.05
N GLY A 122 0.74 -37.86 -48.57
CA GLY A 122 0.29 -38.77 -49.64
C GLY A 122 0.88 -40.18 -49.66
N ASP A 123 2.01 -40.36 -50.34
CA ASP A 123 2.64 -41.66 -50.62
C ASP A 123 3.51 -42.21 -49.48
N GLU A 124 4.14 -41.35 -48.65
CA GLU A 124 4.92 -41.79 -47.48
C GLU A 124 4.00 -42.32 -46.36
N ALA A 125 2.76 -41.85 -46.33
CA ALA A 125 1.71 -42.35 -45.44
C ALA A 125 1.39 -43.82 -45.74
N VAL A 126 1.36 -44.19 -47.02
CA VAL A 126 1.05 -45.53 -47.52
C VAL A 126 2.22 -46.50 -47.29
N ALA A 127 3.46 -46.02 -47.39
CA ALA A 127 4.66 -46.85 -47.20
C ALA A 127 5.05 -47.10 -45.73
N GLY A 128 4.39 -46.45 -44.75
CA GLY A 128 4.68 -46.61 -43.32
C GLY A 128 6.09 -46.18 -42.88
N ARG A 129 6.85 -45.50 -43.74
CA ARG A 129 8.22 -45.06 -43.48
C ARG A 129 8.24 -43.57 -43.17
N GLY A 130 8.16 -43.22 -41.89
CA GLY A 130 8.30 -41.84 -41.41
C GLY A 130 7.78 -41.68 -39.97
N PRO A 131 8.42 -40.86 -39.13
CA PRO A 131 8.04 -40.68 -37.74
C PRO A 131 6.64 -40.04 -37.63
N ASP A 132 5.90 -40.41 -36.57
CA ASP A 132 4.60 -39.79 -36.27
C ASP A 132 4.76 -38.28 -36.01
N PRO A 133 3.73 -37.47 -36.31
CA PRO A 133 3.78 -36.03 -36.07
C PRO A 133 4.01 -35.77 -34.56
N GLU A 134 5.02 -34.97 -34.27
CA GLU A 134 5.43 -34.60 -32.92
C GLU A 134 5.10 -33.13 -32.68
N LEU A 135 4.58 -32.85 -31.49
CA LEU A 135 4.41 -31.53 -30.94
C LEU A 135 5.55 -31.19 -30.00
N LEU A 136 6.17 -30.05 -30.24
CA LEU A 136 7.21 -29.44 -29.46
C LEU A 136 6.66 -28.20 -28.79
N VAL A 137 6.74 -28.11 -27.46
CA VAL A 137 6.27 -26.94 -26.70
C VAL A 137 7.43 -26.36 -25.89
N VAL A 138 7.78 -25.12 -26.20
CA VAL A 138 8.90 -24.41 -25.57
C VAL A 138 8.34 -23.20 -24.80
N PRO A 139 8.45 -23.17 -23.47
CA PRO A 139 8.04 -22.01 -22.68
C PRO A 139 8.98 -20.81 -22.92
N ASP A 140 8.52 -19.60 -22.59
CA ASP A 140 9.41 -18.45 -22.45
C ASP A 140 10.47 -18.66 -21.35
N THR A 141 11.41 -17.72 -21.25
CA THR A 141 12.57 -17.76 -20.35
C THR A 141 12.22 -18.18 -18.91
N MET A 142 11.09 -17.77 -18.34
CA MET A 142 10.65 -18.09 -16.97
C MET A 142 9.41 -18.99 -16.91
N ALA A 143 8.96 -19.56 -18.04
CA ALA A 143 7.64 -20.19 -18.17
C ALA A 143 6.53 -19.29 -17.59
N SER A 144 6.66 -17.98 -17.81
CA SER A 144 5.78 -16.97 -17.23
C SER A 144 4.39 -17.00 -17.89
N GLN A 145 4.31 -17.40 -19.16
CA GLN A 145 3.13 -18.03 -19.73
C GLN A 145 3.22 -19.53 -19.42
N PRO A 146 2.45 -20.04 -18.45
CA PRO A 146 2.65 -21.39 -17.95
C PRO A 146 2.22 -22.44 -18.98
N VAL A 147 2.93 -23.57 -18.99
CA VAL A 147 2.60 -24.73 -19.83
C VAL A 147 2.26 -25.90 -18.92
N LEU A 148 1.00 -26.32 -18.94
CA LEU A 148 0.48 -27.46 -18.18
C LEU A 148 0.10 -28.55 -19.16
N VAL A 149 0.34 -29.81 -18.80
CA VAL A 149 0.07 -30.96 -19.67
C VAL A 149 -0.61 -32.06 -18.89
N GLY A 150 -1.55 -32.73 -19.55
CA GLY A 150 -2.18 -33.95 -19.08
C GLY A 150 -2.47 -34.89 -20.26
N ARG A 151 -2.63 -36.18 -19.96
CA ARG A 151 -2.94 -37.19 -20.98
C ARG A 151 -3.81 -38.32 -20.46
N THR A 152 -4.66 -38.82 -21.32
CA THR A 152 -5.43 -40.06 -21.16
C THR A 152 -4.91 -41.10 -22.16
N ALA A 153 -5.60 -42.23 -22.32
CA ALA A 153 -5.18 -43.28 -23.25
C ALA A 153 -5.25 -42.84 -24.73
N ASP A 154 -6.16 -41.94 -25.09
CA ASP A 154 -6.49 -41.60 -26.48
C ASP A 154 -6.33 -40.11 -26.83
N ARG A 155 -6.16 -39.24 -25.83
CA ARG A 155 -6.02 -37.80 -26.02
C ARG A 155 -5.15 -37.12 -24.98
N ALA A 156 -4.57 -35.99 -25.35
CA ALA A 156 -3.77 -35.13 -24.47
C ALA A 156 -4.20 -33.67 -24.58
N ALA A 157 -3.95 -32.93 -23.51
CA ALA A 157 -4.23 -31.51 -23.42
C ALA A 157 -3.00 -30.75 -22.94
N VAL A 158 -2.74 -29.61 -23.57
CA VAL A 158 -1.73 -28.64 -23.14
C VAL A 158 -2.42 -27.30 -22.89
N GLY A 159 -2.24 -26.68 -21.74
CA GLY A 159 -2.96 -25.46 -21.40
C GLY A 159 -2.19 -24.51 -20.50
N SER A 160 -2.74 -23.31 -20.33
CA SER A 160 -2.20 -22.23 -19.50
C SER A 160 -2.71 -22.20 -18.06
N SER A 161 -3.62 -23.12 -17.71
CA SER A 161 -4.11 -23.29 -16.34
C SER A 161 -4.33 -24.78 -16.07
N PRO A 162 -4.06 -25.27 -14.86
CA PRO A 162 -4.34 -26.66 -14.52
C PRO A 162 -5.84 -26.99 -14.61
N VAL A 163 -6.72 -26.02 -14.37
CA VAL A 163 -8.18 -26.18 -14.49
C VAL A 163 -8.57 -26.52 -15.93
N LEU A 164 -8.01 -25.80 -16.91
CA LEU A 164 -8.30 -26.02 -18.34
C LEU A 164 -7.93 -27.43 -18.79
N VAL A 165 -6.76 -27.92 -18.35
CA VAL A 165 -6.29 -29.27 -18.68
C VAL A 165 -7.14 -30.33 -17.97
N ALA A 166 -7.45 -30.11 -16.70
CA ALA A 166 -8.26 -31.03 -15.91
C ALA A 166 -9.70 -31.14 -16.43
N ASP A 167 -10.36 -30.03 -16.73
CA ASP A 167 -11.72 -30.00 -17.29
C ASP A 167 -11.76 -30.73 -18.64
N ALA A 168 -10.80 -30.42 -19.52
CA ALA A 168 -10.71 -31.05 -20.83
C ALA A 168 -10.56 -32.57 -20.78
N LEU A 169 -9.75 -33.06 -19.84
CA LEU A 169 -9.45 -34.48 -19.67
C LEU A 169 -10.33 -35.19 -18.65
N ARG A 170 -11.22 -34.45 -17.97
CA ARG A 170 -12.06 -34.91 -16.85
C ARG A 170 -11.25 -35.49 -15.70
N PHE A 171 -10.16 -34.82 -15.35
CA PHE A 171 -9.37 -35.20 -14.18
C PHE A 171 -9.96 -34.62 -12.90
N GLU A 172 -9.91 -35.43 -11.86
CA GLU A 172 -10.35 -35.06 -10.53
C GLU A 172 -9.29 -34.22 -9.81
N VAL A 173 -9.76 -33.44 -8.83
CA VAL A 173 -8.89 -32.82 -7.83
C VAL A 173 -8.09 -33.90 -7.12
N ASP A 174 -6.80 -33.65 -6.89
CA ASP A 174 -5.93 -34.54 -6.15
C ASP A 174 -6.02 -34.26 -4.64
N PRO A 175 -6.69 -35.11 -3.83
CA PRO A 175 -6.82 -34.89 -2.40
C PRO A 175 -5.47 -34.92 -1.67
N GLU A 176 -4.48 -35.66 -2.17
CA GLU A 176 -3.14 -35.70 -1.58
C GLU A 176 -2.42 -34.37 -1.80
N ALA A 177 -2.56 -33.78 -3.00
CA ALA A 177 -2.02 -32.46 -3.27
C ALA A 177 -2.73 -31.37 -2.43
N GLU A 178 -4.03 -31.47 -2.16
CA GLU A 178 -4.76 -30.60 -1.23
C GLU A 178 -4.23 -30.71 0.20
N ALA A 179 -4.12 -31.94 0.71
CA ALA A 179 -3.59 -32.19 2.05
C ALA A 179 -2.13 -31.69 2.20
N LEU A 180 -1.30 -31.90 1.17
CA LEU A 180 0.08 -31.44 1.16
C LEU A 180 0.17 -29.92 1.22
N LEU A 181 -0.60 -29.18 0.42
CA LEU A 181 -0.57 -27.72 0.51
C LEU A 181 -1.11 -27.21 1.84
N ALA A 182 -2.16 -27.83 2.39
CA ALA A 182 -2.66 -27.47 3.72
C ALA A 182 -1.56 -27.63 4.77
N THR A 183 -0.85 -28.76 4.76
CA THR A 183 0.31 -29.02 5.62
C THR A 183 1.40 -27.97 5.44
N LEU A 184 1.72 -27.59 4.19
CA LEU A 184 2.71 -26.55 3.92
C LEU A 184 2.28 -25.18 4.46
N ARG A 185 1.01 -24.80 4.32
CA ARG A 185 0.47 -23.54 4.84
C ARG A 185 0.55 -23.46 6.35
N GLU A 186 0.29 -24.56 7.04
CA GLU A 186 0.44 -24.66 8.48
C GLU A 186 1.90 -24.55 8.90
N ARG A 187 2.78 -25.40 8.33
CA ARG A 187 4.20 -25.46 8.71
C ARG A 187 5.00 -24.22 8.30
N MET A 188 4.55 -23.50 7.26
CA MET A 188 5.20 -22.30 6.72
C MET A 188 4.34 -21.05 6.94
N ALA A 189 3.57 -20.97 8.03
CA ALA A 189 2.70 -19.84 8.33
C ALA A 189 3.45 -18.50 8.21
N GLY A 190 2.80 -17.52 7.56
CA GLY A 190 3.41 -16.21 7.27
C GLY A 190 4.37 -16.19 6.08
N ARG A 191 4.61 -17.32 5.41
CA ARG A 191 5.43 -17.42 4.20
C ARG A 191 4.59 -17.81 2.98
N VAL A 192 5.13 -17.49 1.81
CA VAL A 192 4.53 -17.88 0.54
C VAL A 192 4.59 -19.40 0.40
N SER A 193 3.42 -20.03 0.26
CA SER A 193 3.26 -21.48 0.06
C SER A 193 2.52 -21.75 -1.26
N TYR A 194 3.00 -22.75 -1.99
CA TYR A 194 2.44 -23.27 -3.24
C TYR A 194 2.83 -24.75 -3.35
N LEU A 195 2.26 -25.49 -4.31
CA LEU A 195 2.70 -26.85 -4.61
C LEU A 195 4.00 -26.83 -5.40
N PRO A 196 5.14 -27.26 -4.83
CA PRO A 196 6.42 -27.25 -5.53
C PRO A 196 6.54 -28.41 -6.53
N GLY A 197 7.69 -28.46 -7.20
CA GLY A 197 7.96 -29.43 -8.24
C GLY A 197 7.05 -29.23 -9.44
N VAL A 198 6.58 -30.33 -10.01
CA VAL A 198 5.76 -30.35 -11.22
C VAL A 198 4.27 -30.53 -10.93
N ARG A 199 3.91 -30.71 -9.64
CA ARG A 199 2.55 -31.03 -9.19
C ARG A 199 1.59 -29.86 -9.33
N THR A 200 0.32 -30.21 -9.50
CA THR A 200 -0.81 -29.28 -9.47
C THR A 200 -1.88 -29.78 -8.49
N ALA A 201 -3.00 -29.09 -8.38
CA ALA A 201 -4.13 -29.53 -7.57
C ALA A 201 -4.96 -30.66 -8.23
N TYR A 202 -4.57 -31.14 -9.42
CA TYR A 202 -5.32 -32.11 -10.19
C TYR A 202 -4.47 -33.32 -10.53
N ARG A 203 -5.07 -34.51 -10.46
CA ARG A 203 -4.41 -35.76 -10.82
C ARG A 203 -4.03 -35.76 -12.29
N GLY A 204 -2.82 -36.22 -12.61
CA GLY A 204 -2.37 -36.36 -13.99
C GLY A 204 -2.08 -35.04 -14.73
N VAL A 205 -2.21 -33.88 -14.07
CA VAL A 205 -1.81 -32.58 -14.63
C VAL A 205 -0.45 -32.18 -14.07
N ARG A 206 0.54 -32.08 -14.96
CA ARG A 206 1.92 -31.67 -14.64
C ARG A 206 2.26 -30.33 -15.28
N ALA A 207 3.17 -29.59 -14.68
CA ALA A 207 3.71 -28.37 -15.26
C ALA A 207 5.03 -28.60 -16.01
N VAL A 208 5.22 -27.90 -17.12
CA VAL A 208 6.51 -27.77 -17.77
C VAL A 208 7.28 -26.63 -17.10
N LEU A 209 8.51 -26.93 -16.70
CA LEU A 209 9.37 -25.98 -16.00
C LEU A 209 10.13 -25.10 -16.99
N PRO A 210 10.60 -23.91 -16.56
CA PRO A 210 11.59 -23.14 -17.30
C PRO A 210 12.78 -24.01 -17.71
N ASN A 211 13.41 -23.70 -18.85
CA ASN A 211 14.58 -24.43 -19.40
C ASN A 211 14.31 -25.88 -19.82
N THR A 212 13.07 -26.35 -19.69
CA THR A 212 12.61 -27.66 -20.15
C THR A 212 11.57 -27.46 -21.24
N MET A 213 11.60 -28.31 -22.26
CA MET A 213 10.56 -28.38 -23.30
C MET A 213 9.75 -29.66 -23.16
N LEU A 214 8.51 -29.61 -23.64
CA LEU A 214 7.62 -30.76 -23.75
C LEU A 214 7.65 -31.29 -25.18
N ARG A 215 7.84 -32.60 -25.33
CA ARG A 215 7.58 -33.36 -26.54
C ARG A 215 6.30 -34.16 -26.37
N LEU A 216 5.40 -34.09 -27.34
CA LEU A 216 4.14 -34.80 -27.34
C LEU A 216 3.94 -35.48 -28.70
N ARG A 217 4.00 -36.81 -28.71
CA ARG A 217 3.69 -37.62 -29.89
C ARG A 217 2.29 -38.17 -29.76
N VAL A 218 1.55 -38.19 -30.87
CA VAL A 218 0.23 -38.82 -30.94
C VAL A 218 0.30 -39.92 -31.98
N GLY A 219 0.46 -41.16 -31.51
CA GLY A 219 0.54 -42.36 -32.34
C GLY A 219 -0.69 -43.27 -32.19
N ALA A 220 -0.64 -44.45 -32.80
CA ALA A 220 -1.70 -45.45 -32.69
C ALA A 220 -1.93 -45.94 -31.25
N ASP A 221 -0.86 -46.01 -30.45
CA ASP A 221 -0.90 -46.42 -29.04
C ASP A 221 -1.29 -45.28 -28.08
N GLY A 222 -1.72 -44.14 -28.61
CA GLY A 222 -2.12 -42.97 -27.86
C GLY A 222 -1.04 -41.90 -27.71
N PRO A 223 -1.29 -40.87 -26.88
CA PRO A 223 -0.37 -39.77 -26.67
C PRO A 223 0.77 -40.13 -25.71
N VAL A 224 2.00 -39.83 -26.10
CA VAL A 224 3.21 -40.01 -25.28
C VAL A 224 3.88 -38.66 -25.05
N THR A 225 4.16 -38.35 -23.78
CA THR A 225 4.82 -37.12 -23.35
C THR A 225 6.26 -37.39 -22.92
N GLY A 226 7.20 -36.56 -23.36
CA GLY A 226 8.59 -36.54 -22.89
C GLY A 226 9.00 -35.11 -22.50
N TYR A 227 9.95 -34.99 -21.59
CA TYR A 227 10.51 -33.71 -21.16
C TYR A 227 12.01 -33.69 -21.42
N GLU A 228 12.52 -32.56 -21.89
CA GLU A 228 13.93 -32.42 -22.24
C GLU A 228 14.44 -31.06 -21.76
N ARG A 229 15.48 -31.05 -20.92
CA ARG A 229 16.22 -29.82 -20.59
C ARG A 229 16.93 -29.35 -21.86
N PHE A 230 16.57 -28.18 -22.36
CA PHE A 230 17.19 -27.61 -23.56
C PHE A 230 18.28 -26.59 -23.27
N TRP A 231 18.37 -26.09 -22.03
CA TRP A 231 19.38 -25.11 -21.60
C TRP A 231 19.99 -25.52 -20.25
N PRO A 232 21.29 -25.28 -20.00
CA PRO A 232 22.27 -24.53 -20.82
C PRO A 232 22.83 -25.27 -22.04
N TRP A 233 23.30 -24.52 -23.05
CA TRP A 233 24.00 -25.08 -24.24
C TRP A 233 25.53 -24.98 -24.18
N GLN A 234 26.05 -24.11 -23.30
CA GLN A 234 27.47 -23.80 -23.22
C GLN A 234 27.88 -23.67 -21.75
N PRO A 235 29.14 -23.98 -21.43
CA PRO A 235 29.68 -23.71 -20.10
C PRO A 235 29.54 -22.25 -19.70
N ARG A 236 29.13 -21.99 -18.45
CA ARG A 236 29.15 -20.65 -17.87
C ARG A 236 30.58 -20.11 -17.89
N VAL A 237 30.76 -18.96 -18.51
CA VAL A 237 32.00 -18.19 -18.44
C VAL A 237 31.81 -17.07 -17.42
N GLU A 238 32.68 -17.03 -16.42
CA GLU A 238 32.70 -15.95 -15.45
C GLU A 238 33.42 -14.73 -16.01
N ASP A 239 32.79 -13.57 -15.93
CA ASP A 239 33.34 -12.29 -16.37
C ASP A 239 33.40 -11.30 -15.19
N PRO A 240 34.60 -11.02 -14.64
CA PRO A 240 34.75 -10.08 -13.53
C PRO A 240 34.74 -8.60 -13.97
N ASP A 241 34.72 -8.31 -15.28
CA ASP A 241 34.70 -6.93 -15.79
C ASP A 241 33.30 -6.30 -15.64
N VAL A 242 33.09 -5.64 -14.50
CA VAL A 242 31.83 -4.97 -14.18
C VAL A 242 31.49 -3.86 -15.19
N GLU A 243 32.47 -3.23 -15.85
CA GLU A 243 32.23 -2.17 -16.83
C GLU A 243 31.58 -2.74 -18.09
N THR A 244 32.22 -3.75 -18.68
CA THR A 244 31.72 -4.42 -19.88
C THR A 244 30.35 -5.04 -19.62
N VAL A 245 30.21 -5.80 -18.52
CA VAL A 245 28.96 -6.48 -18.20
C VAL A 245 27.83 -5.48 -17.89
N HIS A 246 28.14 -4.35 -17.25
CA HIS A 246 27.14 -3.31 -16.99
C HIS A 246 26.67 -2.62 -18.27
N ALA A 247 27.57 -2.33 -19.21
CA ALA A 247 27.21 -1.74 -20.49
C ALA A 247 26.23 -2.65 -21.26
N GLU A 248 26.53 -3.95 -21.35
CA GLU A 248 25.65 -4.93 -21.98
C GLU A 248 24.30 -5.05 -21.26
N PHE A 249 24.33 -5.15 -19.92
CA PHE A 249 23.12 -5.22 -19.09
C PHE A 249 22.22 -4.01 -19.32
N ARG A 250 22.78 -2.80 -19.27
CA ARG A 250 22.06 -1.54 -19.43
C ARG A 250 21.44 -1.45 -20.83
N GLU A 251 22.21 -1.73 -21.87
CA GLU A 251 21.73 -1.70 -23.25
C GLU A 251 20.59 -2.70 -23.45
N ARG A 252 20.80 -3.95 -23.04
CA ARG A 252 19.82 -5.03 -23.24
C ARG A 252 18.53 -4.80 -22.46
N LEU A 253 18.62 -4.44 -21.18
CA LEU A 253 17.45 -4.16 -20.33
C LEU A 253 16.65 -2.97 -20.88
N THR A 254 17.32 -1.90 -21.29
CA THR A 254 16.65 -0.70 -21.84
C THR A 254 15.95 -1.02 -23.17
N ALA A 255 16.62 -1.75 -24.06
CA ALA A 255 16.03 -2.18 -25.32
C ALA A 255 14.81 -3.08 -25.11
N HIS A 256 14.89 -4.04 -24.19
CA HIS A 256 13.78 -4.93 -23.86
C HIS A 256 12.60 -4.17 -23.27
N LEU A 257 12.84 -3.32 -22.26
CA LEU A 257 11.81 -2.50 -21.63
C LEU A 257 11.10 -1.58 -22.62
N ARG A 258 11.82 -0.98 -23.58
CA ARG A 258 11.21 -0.19 -24.65
C ARG A 258 10.22 -1.02 -25.45
N LEU A 259 10.63 -2.21 -25.90
CA LEU A 259 9.78 -3.11 -26.68
C LEU A 259 8.58 -3.62 -25.89
N LEU A 260 8.73 -3.90 -24.59
CA LEU A 260 7.60 -4.25 -23.74
C LEU A 260 6.62 -3.09 -23.60
N ALA A 261 7.12 -1.87 -23.41
CA ALA A 261 6.31 -0.67 -23.32
C ALA A 261 5.64 -0.27 -24.65
N ASP A 262 6.09 -0.80 -25.79
CA ASP A 262 5.47 -0.57 -27.10
C ASP A 262 4.17 -1.40 -27.28
N LEU A 263 3.96 -2.44 -26.46
CA LEU A 263 2.81 -3.35 -26.56
C LEU A 263 1.48 -2.77 -26.03
N GLY A 264 1.52 -1.63 -25.35
CA GLY A 264 0.34 -0.95 -24.79
C GLY A 264 0.73 0.21 -23.89
N ARG A 265 -0.22 0.79 -23.15
CA ARG A 265 0.08 1.87 -22.21
C ARG A 265 0.88 1.31 -21.02
N PRO A 266 2.14 1.71 -20.80
CA PRO A 266 2.98 1.06 -19.81
C PRO A 266 2.65 1.55 -18.39
N ALA A 267 2.60 0.63 -17.43
CA ALA A 267 2.63 0.93 -16.01
C ALA A 267 3.71 0.10 -15.33
N VAL A 268 4.38 0.60 -14.29
CA VAL A 268 5.38 -0.18 -13.53
C VAL A 268 4.90 -0.39 -12.10
N SER A 269 4.87 -1.65 -11.65
CA SER A 269 4.67 -1.95 -10.24
C SER A 269 5.96 -1.64 -9.48
N LEU A 270 5.93 -0.58 -8.68
CA LEU A 270 7.08 0.00 -8.00
C LEU A 270 7.02 -0.26 -6.49
N THR A 271 8.16 -0.59 -5.91
CA THR A 271 8.36 -0.80 -4.47
C THR A 271 9.60 -0.01 -4.03
N GLY A 272 9.90 0.04 -2.74
CA GLY A 272 11.19 0.54 -2.24
C GLY A 272 12.37 -0.41 -2.56
N GLY A 273 12.07 -1.65 -2.99
CA GLY A 273 13.04 -2.67 -3.37
C GLY A 273 13.89 -2.29 -4.60
N LEU A 274 15.12 -2.79 -4.66
CA LEU A 274 16.07 -2.41 -5.71
C LEU A 274 15.61 -2.82 -7.13
N ASP A 275 14.97 -3.98 -7.25
CA ASP A 275 14.65 -4.60 -8.54
C ASP A 275 13.59 -3.80 -9.31
N SER A 276 12.58 -3.28 -8.60
CA SER A 276 11.53 -2.42 -9.16
C SER A 276 12.05 -1.00 -9.45
N ARG A 277 12.93 -0.46 -8.61
CA ARG A 277 13.63 0.81 -8.87
C ARG A 277 14.43 0.77 -10.18
N VAL A 278 15.20 -0.29 -10.40
CA VAL A 278 15.98 -0.50 -11.64
C VAL A 278 15.09 -0.56 -12.86
N SER A 279 14.01 -1.35 -12.80
CA SER A 279 13.08 -1.45 -13.92
C SER A 279 12.38 -0.13 -14.21
N ALA A 280 11.92 0.57 -13.17
CA ALA A 280 11.27 1.88 -13.33
C ALA A 280 12.24 2.92 -13.88
N ALA A 281 13.48 2.97 -13.41
CA ALA A 281 14.49 3.91 -13.88
C ALA A 281 14.83 3.70 -15.35
N ALA A 282 15.08 2.46 -15.76
CA ALA A 282 15.35 2.13 -17.16
C ALA A 282 14.11 2.32 -18.07
N ALA A 283 12.90 2.07 -17.56
CA ALA A 283 11.66 2.25 -18.29
C ALA A 283 11.16 3.70 -18.31
N ALA A 284 11.68 4.59 -17.45
CA ALA A 284 11.13 5.94 -17.25
C ALA A 284 11.00 6.75 -18.55
N PRO A 285 11.95 6.72 -19.51
CA PRO A 285 11.76 7.37 -20.80
C PRO A 285 10.54 6.84 -21.57
N ALA A 286 10.37 5.51 -21.64
CA ALA A 286 9.26 4.88 -22.34
C ALA A 286 7.91 5.08 -21.64
N LEU A 287 7.91 5.07 -20.30
CA LEU A 287 6.74 5.40 -19.48
C LEU A 287 6.26 6.83 -19.76
N ARG A 288 7.15 7.83 -19.68
CA ARG A 288 6.78 9.23 -19.95
C ARG A 288 6.32 9.46 -21.38
N ALA A 289 6.95 8.81 -22.35
CA ALA A 289 6.59 8.96 -23.76
C ALA A 289 5.18 8.41 -24.10
N ARG A 290 4.57 7.60 -23.22
CA ARG A 290 3.32 6.88 -23.46
C ARG A 290 2.25 7.10 -22.39
N ASP A 291 2.31 8.23 -21.70
CA ASP A 291 1.39 8.55 -20.59
C ASP A 291 1.31 7.42 -19.54
N GLY A 292 2.45 6.76 -19.31
CA GLY A 292 2.62 5.69 -18.36
C GLY A 292 2.83 6.19 -16.93
N PHE A 293 2.66 5.31 -15.96
CA PHE A 293 2.75 5.65 -14.55
C PHE A 293 3.36 4.53 -13.71
N ALA A 294 3.79 4.86 -12.50
CA ALA A 294 4.18 3.90 -11.48
C ALA A 294 3.00 3.66 -10.51
N PHE A 295 2.91 2.46 -9.96
CA PHE A 295 1.99 2.22 -8.85
C PHE A 295 2.59 1.26 -7.83
N THR A 296 2.15 1.40 -6.59
CA THR A 296 2.45 0.44 -5.52
C THR A 296 1.14 0.00 -4.88
N TYR A 297 1.14 -1.07 -4.11
CA TYR A 297 -0.03 -1.44 -3.30
C TYR A 297 0.32 -1.42 -1.83
N VAL A 298 -0.66 -1.03 -1.02
CA VAL A 298 -0.56 -1.06 0.44
C VAL A 298 -1.57 -2.05 0.98
N ASN A 299 -1.11 -2.98 1.83
CA ASN A 299 -1.98 -3.80 2.65
C ASN A 299 -2.22 -3.07 3.98
N PRO A 300 -3.42 -2.50 4.23
CA PRO A 300 -3.67 -1.73 5.44
C PRO A 300 -3.37 -2.51 6.71
N ARG A 301 -3.65 -3.82 6.72
CA ARG A 301 -3.39 -4.71 7.87
C ARG A 301 -1.90 -4.84 8.17
N GLU A 302 -1.06 -4.87 7.14
CA GLU A 302 0.40 -4.90 7.31
C GLU A 302 0.93 -3.51 7.66
N ALA A 303 0.41 -2.45 7.04
CA ALA A 303 0.83 -1.08 7.28
C ALA A 303 0.62 -0.63 8.74
N VAL A 304 -0.44 -1.10 9.39
CA VAL A 304 -0.69 -0.82 10.83
C VAL A 304 0.37 -1.47 11.73
N GLY A 305 0.91 -2.62 11.35
CA GLY A 305 1.83 -3.41 12.18
C GLY A 305 3.30 -3.37 11.74
N SER A 306 3.61 -2.71 10.62
CA SER A 306 4.92 -2.80 9.96
C SER A 306 5.31 -1.48 9.30
N ASP A 307 6.24 -0.78 9.93
CA ASP A 307 6.91 0.38 9.31
C ASP A 307 7.49 0.02 7.94
N ALA A 308 7.97 -1.21 7.75
CA ALA A 308 8.52 -1.65 6.47
C ALA A 308 7.50 -1.59 5.33
N ALA A 309 6.22 -1.90 5.59
CA ALA A 309 5.17 -1.80 4.57
C ALA A 309 4.90 -0.34 4.19
N VAL A 310 4.97 0.58 5.15
CA VAL A 310 4.82 2.03 4.92
C VAL A 310 6.04 2.59 4.19
N GLN A 311 7.25 2.21 4.61
CA GLN A 311 8.49 2.62 3.97
C GLN A 311 8.61 2.11 2.53
N ASP A 312 8.02 0.96 2.20
CA ASP A 312 7.96 0.47 0.82
C ASP A 312 7.13 1.40 -0.08
N VAL A 313 5.98 1.88 0.41
CA VAL A 313 5.12 2.84 -0.30
C VAL A 313 5.81 4.20 -0.45
N LEU A 314 6.44 4.70 0.61
CA LEU A 314 7.18 5.96 0.60
C LEU A 314 8.40 5.88 -0.33
N GLY A 315 9.13 4.77 -0.27
CA GLY A 315 10.26 4.53 -1.15
C GLY A 315 9.86 4.49 -2.63
N ALA A 316 8.74 3.83 -2.95
CA ALA A 316 8.17 3.83 -4.29
C ALA A 316 7.77 5.25 -4.74
N ARG A 317 7.08 6.01 -3.89
CA ARG A 317 6.69 7.40 -4.16
C ARG A 317 7.91 8.27 -4.46
N ASP A 318 8.95 8.20 -3.63
CA ASP A 318 10.13 9.03 -3.76
C ASP A 318 10.90 8.72 -5.05
N VAL A 319 11.01 7.44 -5.41
CA VAL A 319 11.62 7.02 -6.68
C VAL A 319 10.79 7.50 -7.87
N ALA A 320 9.47 7.35 -7.83
CA ALA A 320 8.60 7.85 -8.88
C ALA A 320 8.73 9.39 -9.04
N GLY A 321 8.84 10.12 -7.94
CA GLY A 321 9.11 11.56 -7.93
C GLY A 321 10.44 11.92 -8.59
N GLN A 322 11.53 11.23 -8.24
CA GLN A 322 12.84 11.40 -8.87
C GLN A 322 12.79 11.13 -10.38
N LEU A 323 12.02 10.13 -10.80
CA LEU A 323 11.83 9.75 -12.20
C LEU A 323 10.79 10.59 -12.94
N ARG A 324 10.11 11.51 -12.26
CA ARG A 324 9.00 12.33 -12.80
C ARG A 324 7.89 11.46 -13.41
N LEU A 325 7.51 10.41 -12.69
CA LEU A 325 6.42 9.52 -13.05
C LEU A 325 5.22 9.80 -12.14
N PRO A 326 3.98 9.84 -12.68
CA PRO A 326 2.79 9.78 -11.84
C PRO A 326 2.84 8.50 -10.98
N HIS A 327 2.49 8.61 -9.70
CA HIS A 327 2.49 7.47 -8.78
C HIS A 327 1.11 7.25 -8.18
N ARG A 328 0.60 6.02 -8.27
CA ARG A 328 -0.67 5.60 -7.66
C ARG A 328 -0.43 4.62 -6.52
N VAL A 329 -1.14 4.78 -5.41
CA VAL A 329 -1.13 3.80 -4.31
C VAL A 329 -2.45 3.04 -4.35
N LEU A 330 -2.38 1.75 -4.62
CA LEU A 330 -3.53 0.86 -4.67
C LEU A 330 -3.81 0.28 -3.29
N ARG A 331 -5.05 0.36 -2.85
CA ARG A 331 -5.45 -0.23 -1.57
C ARG A 331 -5.80 -1.70 -1.75
N TRP A 332 -5.04 -2.57 -1.09
CA TRP A 332 -5.38 -3.98 -0.98
C TRP A 332 -6.75 -4.15 -0.32
N ARG A 333 -7.66 -4.88 -0.97
CA ARG A 333 -9.00 -5.17 -0.43
C ARG A 333 -9.58 -6.45 -1.00
N GLN A 334 -10.33 -7.19 -0.19
CA GLN A 334 -11.00 -8.40 -0.67
C GLN A 334 -12.13 -8.04 -1.66
N PRO A 335 -12.34 -8.86 -2.71
CA PRO A 335 -13.48 -8.69 -3.60
C PRO A 335 -14.79 -9.00 -2.86
N PRO A 336 -15.90 -8.34 -3.21
CA PRO A 336 -17.22 -8.72 -2.71
C PRO A 336 -17.55 -10.17 -3.07
N ARG A 337 -18.00 -10.98 -2.10
CA ARG A 337 -18.37 -12.38 -2.31
C ARG A 337 -19.48 -12.49 -3.36
N GLY A 338 -19.30 -13.37 -4.36
CA GLY A 338 -20.22 -13.54 -5.47
C GLY A 338 -20.21 -12.42 -6.52
N GLY A 339 -19.37 -11.39 -6.38
CA GLY A 339 -19.18 -10.39 -7.44
C GLY A 339 -18.38 -10.92 -8.62
N THR A 340 -18.36 -10.18 -9.74
CA THR A 340 -17.68 -10.56 -10.99
C THR A 340 -16.24 -11.04 -10.78
N PHE A 341 -15.42 -10.28 -10.03
CA PHE A 341 -14.03 -10.67 -9.76
C PHE A 341 -13.92 -11.94 -8.88
N ASP A 342 -14.82 -12.09 -7.89
CA ASP A 342 -14.85 -13.30 -7.04
C ASP A 342 -15.11 -14.55 -7.90
N VAL A 343 -16.00 -14.47 -8.90
CA VAL A 343 -16.28 -15.53 -9.87
C VAL A 343 -15.06 -15.80 -10.76
N VAL A 344 -14.52 -14.76 -11.41
CA VAL A 344 -13.34 -14.86 -12.29
C VAL A 344 -12.16 -15.55 -11.59
N SER A 345 -11.84 -15.08 -10.38
CA SER A 345 -10.72 -15.59 -9.61
C SER A 345 -10.95 -17.04 -9.15
N ARG A 346 -12.17 -17.39 -8.72
CA ARG A 346 -12.51 -18.78 -8.32
C ARG A 346 -12.40 -19.76 -9.47
N ARG A 347 -12.92 -19.42 -10.65
CA ARG A 347 -12.81 -20.28 -11.85
C ARG A 347 -11.36 -20.46 -12.25
N THR A 348 -10.57 -19.39 -12.18
CA THR A 348 -9.17 -19.39 -12.63
C THR A 348 -8.26 -20.29 -11.76
N TYR A 349 -8.45 -20.27 -10.44
CA TYR A 349 -7.58 -20.98 -9.49
C TYR A 349 -8.20 -22.25 -8.87
N ALA A 350 -9.41 -22.65 -9.32
CA ALA A 350 -10.11 -23.82 -8.81
C ALA A 350 -9.19 -25.04 -8.67
N PRO A 351 -9.37 -25.89 -7.62
CA PRO A 351 -10.38 -25.77 -6.56
C PRO A 351 -10.01 -24.73 -5.49
N ARG A 352 -8.85 -24.09 -5.62
CA ARG A 352 -8.29 -23.23 -4.59
C ARG A 352 -8.53 -21.76 -4.88
N ILE A 353 -8.39 -20.96 -3.83
CA ILE A 353 -8.40 -19.52 -3.92
C ILE A 353 -7.09 -19.02 -3.33
N THR A 354 -6.36 -18.23 -4.11
CA THR A 354 -5.10 -17.58 -3.71
C THR A 354 -5.40 -16.28 -2.94
N SER A 355 -4.38 -15.53 -2.54
CA SER A 355 -4.59 -14.18 -1.99
C SER A 355 -5.09 -13.25 -3.10
N ARG A 356 -6.32 -12.75 -2.96
CA ARG A 356 -7.01 -11.99 -4.01
C ARG A 356 -6.95 -10.48 -3.87
N GLY A 357 -6.53 -9.95 -2.73
CA GLY A 357 -6.75 -8.54 -2.45
C GLY A 357 -5.92 -7.58 -3.32
N ALA A 358 -4.70 -7.97 -3.68
CA ALA A 358 -3.88 -7.20 -4.61
C ALA A 358 -4.39 -7.34 -6.06
N ALA A 359 -4.74 -8.55 -6.47
CA ALA A 359 -5.31 -8.85 -7.77
C ALA A 359 -6.62 -8.07 -8.01
N HIS A 360 -7.50 -8.04 -7.00
CA HIS A 360 -8.74 -7.28 -7.04
C HIS A 360 -8.50 -5.77 -7.08
N ALA A 361 -7.55 -5.24 -6.29
CA ALA A 361 -7.20 -3.83 -6.34
C ALA A 361 -6.68 -3.41 -7.73
N MET A 362 -5.83 -4.23 -8.35
CA MET A 362 -5.38 -4.00 -9.72
C MET A 362 -6.55 -4.04 -10.72
N TRP A 363 -7.38 -5.09 -10.68
CA TRP A 363 -8.53 -5.24 -11.57
C TRP A 363 -9.54 -4.09 -11.46
N ALA A 364 -9.76 -3.57 -10.25
CA ALA A 364 -10.77 -2.56 -10.00
C ALA A 364 -10.26 -1.11 -10.17
N ASP A 365 -8.98 -0.84 -9.90
CA ASP A 365 -8.46 0.53 -9.82
C ASP A 365 -7.52 0.90 -10.98
N LEU A 366 -7.09 -0.08 -11.78
CA LEU A 366 -6.23 0.15 -12.94
C LEU A 366 -7.00 0.06 -14.26
N PRO A 367 -6.64 0.89 -15.26
CA PRO A 367 -7.14 0.74 -16.61
C PRO A 367 -6.86 -0.65 -17.20
N ALA A 368 -7.80 -1.16 -18.00
CA ALA A 368 -7.68 -2.49 -18.60
C ALA A 368 -6.73 -2.56 -19.81
N ASP A 369 -6.40 -1.41 -20.41
CA ASP A 369 -5.54 -1.26 -21.59
C ASP A 369 -4.04 -1.20 -21.27
N LEU A 370 -3.66 -1.48 -20.03
CA LEU A 370 -2.28 -1.40 -19.58
C LEU A 370 -1.43 -2.61 -20.00
N VAL A 371 -0.14 -2.31 -20.14
CA VAL A 371 0.93 -3.29 -20.01
C VAL A 371 1.66 -2.99 -18.71
N GLN A 372 1.50 -3.85 -17.72
CA GLN A 372 2.23 -3.77 -16.46
C GLN A 372 3.62 -4.40 -16.62
N LEU A 373 4.64 -3.62 -16.30
CA LEU A 373 6.02 -4.04 -16.13
C LEU A 373 6.22 -4.46 -14.67
N GLN A 374 6.49 -5.73 -14.45
CA GLN A 374 6.69 -6.31 -13.12
C GLN A 374 8.08 -6.93 -13.00
N SER A 375 8.89 -6.43 -12.07
CA SER A 375 10.34 -6.69 -11.99
C SER A 375 10.75 -8.05 -11.44
N ASN A 376 9.79 -8.97 -11.28
CA ASN A 376 10.09 -10.33 -10.86
C ASN A 376 11.04 -11.01 -11.85
N GLY A 377 11.93 -11.84 -11.32
CA GLY A 377 12.92 -12.60 -12.09
C GLY A 377 14.31 -11.99 -12.05
N ALA A 378 14.44 -10.72 -11.65
CA ALA A 378 15.73 -10.09 -11.31
C ALA A 378 16.52 -10.92 -10.27
N GLU A 379 15.80 -11.57 -9.37
CA GLU A 379 16.34 -12.36 -8.26
C GLU A 379 17.07 -13.62 -8.71
N ILE A 380 16.79 -14.11 -9.94
CA ILE A 380 17.48 -15.26 -10.54
C ILE A 380 18.99 -15.00 -10.58
N ALA A 381 19.40 -13.81 -11.01
CA ALA A 381 20.80 -13.48 -11.19
C ALA A 381 21.41 -12.68 -10.02
N THR A 382 20.61 -12.31 -9.00
CA THR A 382 21.07 -11.56 -7.80
C THR A 382 21.11 -12.40 -6.52
N THR A 383 21.21 -13.73 -6.71
CA THR A 383 21.49 -14.76 -5.70
C THR A 383 20.46 -14.83 -4.58
N TYR A 384 19.17 -14.98 -4.89
CA TYR A 384 18.07 -14.97 -3.89
C TYR A 384 18.32 -15.83 -2.63
N THR A 385 18.87 -17.04 -2.81
CA THR A 385 19.11 -18.01 -1.73
C THR A 385 20.39 -17.66 -0.94
N LYS A 386 20.46 -16.44 -0.37
CA LYS A 386 21.63 -15.90 0.37
C LYS A 386 21.83 -16.53 1.75
N ALA A 387 20.74 -17.01 2.37
CA ALA A 387 20.70 -17.37 3.79
C ALA A 387 21.01 -18.84 4.09
N VAL A 388 21.14 -19.69 3.06
CA VAL A 388 21.44 -21.11 3.24
C VAL A 388 22.94 -21.28 3.04
N THR A 389 23.66 -21.72 4.08
CA THR A 389 25.03 -22.23 3.93
C THR A 389 24.99 -23.22 2.77
N ARG A 390 25.67 -22.92 1.66
CA ARG A 390 25.61 -23.70 0.42
C ARG A 390 26.60 -24.86 0.52
N PRO A 391 26.18 -26.06 0.93
CA PRO A 391 27.10 -27.18 0.95
C PRO A 391 27.50 -27.56 -0.48
N PRO A 392 28.69 -28.12 -0.67
CA PRO A 392 29.26 -28.44 -1.99
C PRO A 392 28.69 -29.73 -2.61
N HIS A 393 27.49 -30.20 -2.22
CA HIS A 393 26.90 -31.44 -2.76
C HIS A 393 25.77 -31.14 -3.76
N GLU A 394 25.50 -32.11 -4.64
CA GLU A 394 24.36 -32.12 -5.55
C GLU A 394 23.04 -31.94 -4.78
N LEU A 395 22.13 -31.11 -5.28
CA LEU A 395 20.89 -30.81 -4.57
C LEU A 395 19.90 -31.98 -4.70
N ASP A 396 19.62 -32.66 -3.59
CA ASP A 396 18.60 -33.71 -3.52
C ASP A 396 17.22 -33.18 -3.09
N ALA A 397 16.20 -34.05 -3.10
CA ALA A 397 14.83 -33.68 -2.74
C ALA A 397 14.71 -33.09 -1.30
N ARG A 398 15.53 -33.56 -0.35
CA ARG A 398 15.53 -33.05 1.03
C ARG A 398 16.08 -31.64 1.08
N TRP A 399 17.17 -31.40 0.35
CA TRP A 399 17.79 -30.09 0.28
C TRP A 399 16.91 -29.07 -0.44
N LEU A 400 16.28 -29.45 -1.55
CA LEU A 400 15.30 -28.61 -2.24
C LEU A 400 14.12 -28.24 -1.34
N THR A 401 13.64 -29.20 -0.55
CA THR A 401 12.60 -28.95 0.46
C THR A 401 13.06 -27.95 1.49
N ARG A 402 14.32 -28.02 1.94
CA ARG A 402 14.89 -27.01 2.85
C ARG A 402 15.00 -25.63 2.21
N ILE A 403 15.39 -25.52 0.94
CA ILE A 403 15.43 -24.23 0.23
C ILE A 403 14.03 -23.61 0.17
N PHE A 404 13.02 -24.41 -0.19
CA PHE A 404 11.64 -23.97 -0.32
C PHE A 404 10.98 -23.65 1.03
N ALA A 405 10.96 -24.62 1.94
CA ALA A 405 10.26 -24.54 3.22
C ALA A 405 11.05 -23.79 4.29
N GLY A 406 12.37 -23.58 4.10
CA GLY A 406 13.28 -23.03 5.11
C GLY A 406 13.39 -23.94 6.35
N GLY A 407 13.78 -23.34 7.48
CA GLY A 407 13.88 -24.06 8.75
C GLY A 407 15.22 -24.74 9.01
N ARG A 408 15.28 -25.49 10.13
CA ARG A 408 16.46 -26.26 10.55
C ARG A 408 16.61 -27.51 9.68
N PRO A 409 17.82 -28.06 9.51
CA PRO A 409 17.99 -29.38 8.90
C PRO A 409 17.04 -30.41 9.54
N GLY A 410 16.36 -31.23 8.74
CA GLY A 410 15.42 -32.25 9.23
C GLY A 410 13.98 -31.77 9.44
N ALA A 411 13.68 -30.47 9.40
CA ALA A 411 12.36 -29.95 9.78
C ALA A 411 11.21 -30.38 8.85
N HIS A 412 11.52 -30.72 7.60
CA HIS A 412 10.54 -31.03 6.55
C HIS A 412 10.96 -32.24 5.71
N ASP A 413 11.93 -33.04 6.18
CA ASP A 413 12.48 -34.16 5.42
C ASP A 413 11.42 -35.25 5.14
N ASP A 414 10.38 -35.34 5.99
CA ASP A 414 9.22 -36.21 5.81
C ASP A 414 8.39 -35.88 4.55
N LEU A 415 8.50 -34.66 4.04
CA LEU A 415 7.78 -34.20 2.84
C LEU A 415 8.64 -34.24 1.57
N ALA A 416 9.94 -34.55 1.68
CA ALA A 416 10.89 -34.32 0.61
C ALA A 416 10.53 -35.00 -0.72
N GLU A 417 10.24 -36.30 -0.66
CA GLU A 417 9.88 -37.11 -1.83
C GLU A 417 8.58 -36.62 -2.47
N GLN A 418 7.58 -36.27 -1.65
CA GLN A 418 6.29 -35.78 -2.12
C GLN A 418 6.39 -34.42 -2.82
N LEU A 419 7.33 -33.57 -2.39
CA LEU A 419 7.51 -32.22 -2.91
C LEU A 419 8.39 -32.19 -4.18
N TYR A 420 9.43 -33.02 -4.24
CA TYR A 420 10.50 -32.90 -5.23
C TYR A 420 10.93 -34.19 -5.94
N GLY A 421 10.36 -35.36 -5.63
CA GLY A 421 10.71 -36.62 -6.31
C GLY A 421 10.60 -36.50 -7.84
N ASP A 422 9.42 -36.11 -8.31
CA ASP A 422 9.13 -35.95 -9.75
C ASP A 422 9.81 -34.72 -10.41
N TYR A 423 10.39 -33.81 -9.62
CA TYR A 423 11.07 -32.61 -10.15
C TYR A 423 12.42 -32.96 -10.76
N LEU A 424 13.22 -33.74 -10.04
CA LEU A 424 14.57 -34.09 -10.46
C LEU A 424 14.58 -34.96 -11.73
N GLU A 425 13.48 -35.67 -12.01
CA GLU A 425 13.29 -36.38 -13.28
C GLU A 425 13.18 -35.43 -14.48
N GLN A 426 12.49 -34.30 -14.31
CA GLN A 426 12.23 -33.34 -15.39
C GLN A 426 13.34 -32.31 -15.54
N ALA A 427 13.97 -31.94 -14.43
CA ALA A 427 15.02 -30.94 -14.36
C ALA A 427 16.21 -31.48 -13.55
N PRO A 428 17.01 -32.39 -14.15
CA PRO A 428 18.25 -32.85 -13.56
C PRO A 428 19.16 -31.66 -13.20
N LEU A 429 19.88 -31.80 -12.08
CA LEU A 429 20.76 -30.77 -11.50
C LEU A 429 22.21 -31.26 -11.35
N SER A 430 22.62 -32.27 -12.13
CA SER A 430 24.00 -32.75 -12.10
C SER A 430 24.96 -31.71 -12.69
N GLU A 431 26.23 -31.75 -12.32
CA GLU A 431 27.23 -30.82 -12.86
C GLU A 431 27.29 -30.85 -14.40
N ALA A 432 27.10 -32.03 -15.00
CA ALA A 432 27.05 -32.21 -16.44
C ALA A 432 25.84 -31.53 -17.09
N ASP A 433 24.69 -31.51 -16.41
CA ASP A 433 23.47 -30.85 -16.91
C ASP A 433 23.55 -29.33 -16.77
N LEU A 434 24.29 -28.83 -15.76
CA LEU A 434 24.32 -27.42 -15.43
C LEU A 434 25.46 -26.65 -16.10
N LEU A 435 26.45 -27.32 -16.68
CA LEU A 435 27.55 -26.70 -17.41
C LEU A 435 28.18 -25.51 -16.65
N GLY A 436 28.42 -25.66 -15.34
CA GLY A 436 29.00 -24.61 -14.49
C GLY A 436 28.05 -23.49 -14.05
N HIS A 437 26.76 -23.56 -14.39
CA HIS A 437 25.74 -22.69 -13.80
C HIS A 437 25.41 -23.11 -12.36
N ASP A 438 25.09 -22.13 -11.52
CA ASP A 438 24.79 -22.34 -10.12
C ASP A 438 23.41 -23.01 -9.94
N ALA A 439 23.40 -24.22 -9.38
CA ALA A 439 22.18 -24.99 -9.13
C ALA A 439 21.14 -24.22 -8.28
N TYR A 440 21.56 -23.35 -7.38
CA TYR A 440 20.64 -22.56 -6.54
C TYR A 440 19.91 -21.48 -7.34
N ASP A 441 20.59 -20.88 -8.32
CA ASP A 441 20.00 -19.88 -9.21
C ASP A 441 18.99 -20.56 -10.15
N LEU A 442 19.30 -21.76 -10.66
CA LEU A 442 18.39 -22.57 -11.48
C LEU A 442 17.18 -23.06 -10.69
N VAL A 443 17.36 -23.54 -9.45
CA VAL A 443 16.22 -23.94 -8.60
C VAL A 443 15.30 -22.76 -8.35
N TYR A 444 15.83 -21.56 -8.07
CA TYR A 444 15.00 -20.36 -7.95
C TYR A 444 14.26 -20.07 -9.26
N TRP A 445 14.97 -20.10 -10.39
CA TRP A 445 14.41 -19.86 -11.72
C TRP A 445 13.27 -20.84 -12.03
N GLU A 446 13.52 -22.14 -11.91
CA GLU A 446 12.60 -23.19 -12.33
C GLU A 446 11.44 -23.38 -11.35
N GLN A 447 11.72 -23.32 -10.04
CA GLN A 447 10.72 -23.60 -9.00
C GLN A 447 9.99 -22.35 -8.54
N ARG A 448 10.69 -21.24 -8.26
CA ARG A 448 10.04 -20.04 -7.76
C ARG A 448 9.31 -19.34 -8.90
N MET A 449 9.99 -19.03 -10.01
CA MET A 449 9.35 -18.31 -11.11
C MET A 449 8.39 -19.20 -11.91
N GLY A 450 8.79 -20.43 -12.24
CA GLY A 450 7.98 -21.37 -13.01
C GLY A 450 6.75 -21.93 -12.28
N ARG A 451 6.64 -21.79 -10.95
CA ARG A 451 5.48 -22.30 -10.17
C ARG A 451 4.72 -21.20 -9.42
N TRP A 452 5.39 -20.40 -8.61
CA TRP A 452 4.74 -19.29 -7.91
C TRP A 452 4.65 -18.04 -8.78
N GLY A 453 5.70 -17.74 -9.54
CA GLY A 453 5.78 -16.55 -10.38
C GLY A 453 4.61 -16.44 -11.36
N TRP A 454 4.34 -17.49 -12.14
CA TRP A 454 3.22 -17.46 -13.11
C TRP A 454 1.86 -17.17 -12.46
N GLN A 455 1.60 -17.72 -11.26
CA GLN A 455 0.35 -17.45 -10.52
C GLN A 455 0.29 -15.97 -10.14
N LYS A 456 1.43 -15.40 -9.74
CA LYS A 456 1.54 -14.00 -9.38
C LYS A 456 1.38 -13.07 -10.58
N PHE A 457 1.82 -13.48 -11.78
CA PHE A 457 1.62 -12.70 -13.00
C PHE A 457 0.16 -12.76 -13.46
N CYS A 458 -0.49 -13.91 -13.26
CA CYS A 458 -1.92 -14.09 -13.52
C CYS A 458 -2.80 -13.15 -12.66
N ASP A 459 -2.38 -12.81 -11.43
CA ASP A 459 -3.08 -11.82 -10.58
C ASP A 459 -3.25 -10.46 -11.28
N GLY A 460 -2.24 -10.00 -12.02
CA GLY A 460 -2.33 -8.76 -12.79
C GLY A 460 -3.05 -8.95 -14.12
N ASP A 461 -2.94 -10.15 -14.70
CA ASP A 461 -3.57 -10.47 -15.97
C ASP A 461 -5.10 -10.34 -15.95
N PHE A 462 -5.72 -10.47 -14.77
CA PHE A 462 -7.17 -10.27 -14.61
C PHE A 462 -7.64 -8.93 -15.16
N GLY A 463 -6.90 -7.84 -14.89
CA GLY A 463 -7.26 -6.49 -15.34
C GLY A 463 -6.65 -6.10 -16.68
N HIS A 464 -5.37 -6.40 -16.87
CA HIS A 464 -4.53 -5.86 -17.96
C HIS A 464 -3.42 -6.88 -18.29
N ARG A 465 -2.38 -6.58 -19.09
CA ARG A 465 -1.33 -7.58 -19.40
C ARG A 465 -0.10 -7.39 -18.52
N VAL A 466 0.37 -8.44 -17.83
CA VAL A 466 1.66 -8.40 -17.12
C VAL A 466 2.79 -8.91 -18.01
N LEU A 467 3.85 -8.11 -18.10
CA LEU A 467 5.12 -8.42 -18.77
C LEU A 467 6.30 -8.21 -17.81
N LEU A 468 7.39 -8.92 -18.06
CA LEU A 468 8.51 -9.07 -17.13
C LEU A 468 9.79 -8.51 -17.75
N PRO A 469 10.37 -7.42 -17.21
CA PRO A 469 11.61 -6.82 -17.70
C PRO A 469 12.81 -7.76 -17.71
N PHE A 470 12.82 -8.77 -16.84
CA PHE A 470 13.91 -9.73 -16.72
C PHE A 470 13.65 -11.04 -17.46
N ASN A 471 12.50 -11.18 -18.14
CA ASN A 471 12.18 -12.37 -18.92
C ASN A 471 12.81 -12.31 -20.31
N ASP A 472 14.13 -12.23 -20.32
CA ASP A 472 15.03 -12.26 -21.48
C ASP A 472 16.27 -13.08 -21.07
N ARG A 473 16.45 -14.25 -21.69
CA ARG A 473 17.53 -15.18 -21.32
C ARG A 473 18.91 -14.56 -21.46
N ARG A 474 19.13 -13.78 -22.53
CA ARG A 474 20.43 -13.12 -22.76
C ARG A 474 20.77 -12.14 -21.64
N LEU A 475 19.81 -11.33 -21.21
CA LEU A 475 19.94 -10.43 -20.08
C LEU A 475 20.30 -11.18 -18.79
N LEU A 476 19.61 -12.29 -18.49
CA LEU A 476 19.91 -13.11 -17.32
C LEU A 476 21.31 -13.74 -17.41
N GLU A 477 21.72 -14.25 -18.56
CA GLU A 477 23.07 -14.77 -18.79
C GLU A 477 24.15 -13.70 -18.57
N THR A 478 23.93 -12.48 -19.09
CA THR A 478 24.82 -11.33 -18.84
C THR A 478 24.90 -11.01 -17.34
N MET A 479 23.79 -11.10 -16.59
CA MET A 479 23.83 -10.87 -15.14
C MET A 479 24.53 -12.03 -14.40
N ILE A 480 24.36 -13.28 -14.84
CA ILE A 480 24.90 -14.50 -14.23
C ILE A 480 26.40 -14.67 -14.54
N SER A 481 26.93 -14.06 -15.59
CA SER A 481 28.36 -14.10 -15.91
C SER A 481 29.21 -13.46 -14.81
N LEU A 482 28.69 -12.48 -14.07
CA LEU A 482 29.42 -11.90 -12.95
C LEU A 482 29.77 -12.93 -11.85
N PRO A 483 30.94 -12.79 -11.19
CA PRO A 483 31.27 -13.54 -9.99
C PRO A 483 30.19 -13.43 -8.92
N TYR A 484 29.98 -14.52 -8.18
CA TYR A 484 28.96 -14.60 -7.13
C TYR A 484 28.94 -13.40 -6.15
N PRO A 485 30.07 -12.91 -5.62
CA PRO A 485 30.05 -11.76 -4.70
C PRO A 485 29.45 -10.51 -5.34
N LEU A 486 29.77 -10.22 -6.60
CA LEU A 486 29.28 -9.04 -7.33
C LEU A 486 27.77 -9.14 -7.60
N ARG A 487 27.29 -10.33 -7.94
CA ARG A 487 25.85 -10.62 -8.10
C ARG A 487 25.08 -10.47 -6.80
N ARG A 488 25.62 -11.02 -5.71
CA ARG A 488 25.07 -10.90 -4.35
C ARG A 488 24.95 -9.45 -3.91
N ASP A 489 25.95 -8.64 -4.25
CA ASP A 489 26.03 -7.22 -3.90
C ASP A 489 25.27 -6.33 -4.89
N LYS A 490 24.60 -6.94 -5.89
CA LYS A 490 23.74 -6.29 -6.88
C LYS A 490 24.42 -5.10 -7.58
N VAL A 491 25.72 -5.23 -7.89
CA VAL A 491 26.54 -4.11 -8.41
C VAL A 491 25.96 -3.48 -9.69
N LEU A 492 25.39 -4.29 -10.59
CA LEU A 492 24.76 -3.80 -11.82
C LEU A 492 23.57 -2.88 -11.55
N PHE A 493 22.81 -3.18 -10.49
CA PHE A 493 21.61 -2.44 -10.14
C PHE A 493 21.94 -1.10 -9.51
N HIS A 494 22.86 -1.10 -8.55
CA HIS A 494 23.36 0.13 -7.94
C HIS A 494 23.93 1.06 -8.98
N ARG A 495 24.81 0.52 -9.85
CA ARG A 495 25.43 1.31 -10.89
C ARG A 495 24.45 1.90 -11.90
N LEU A 496 23.45 1.14 -12.34
CA LEU A 496 22.44 1.66 -13.25
C LEU A 496 21.65 2.81 -12.61
N LEU A 497 21.30 2.71 -11.32
CA LEU A 497 20.61 3.79 -10.62
C LEU A 497 21.51 5.02 -10.47
N ASP A 498 22.80 4.83 -10.17
CA ASP A 498 23.79 5.91 -10.07
C ASP A 498 23.94 6.64 -11.41
N ASP A 499 24.10 5.91 -12.52
CA ASP A 499 24.16 6.44 -13.89
C ASP A 499 22.94 7.29 -14.25
N LEU A 500 21.77 6.92 -13.74
CA LEU A 500 20.49 7.61 -13.97
C LEU A 500 20.19 8.67 -12.91
N GLY A 501 21.09 8.88 -11.94
CA GLY A 501 20.93 9.86 -10.87
C GLY A 501 19.80 9.55 -9.90
N VAL A 502 19.37 8.29 -9.81
CA VAL A 502 18.31 7.84 -8.90
C VAL A 502 18.94 7.50 -7.55
N ARG A 503 18.70 8.36 -6.57
CA ARG A 503 19.20 8.22 -5.20
C ARG A 503 18.37 7.21 -4.44
N GLU A 504 18.99 6.60 -3.43
CA GLU A 504 18.25 5.82 -2.46
C GLU A 504 17.16 6.67 -1.78
N PRO A 505 15.95 6.12 -1.59
CA PRO A 505 14.92 6.81 -0.80
C PRO A 505 15.47 7.18 0.57
N ALA A 506 15.09 8.35 1.07
CA ALA A 506 15.46 8.77 2.42
C ALA A 506 14.86 7.76 3.40
N ARG A 507 15.70 6.90 4.00
CA ARG A 507 15.25 6.11 5.14
C ARG A 507 15.02 7.10 6.28
N GLY A 508 13.81 7.15 6.81
CA GLY A 508 13.59 7.75 8.13
C GLY A 508 14.60 7.15 9.13
N PRO A 509 14.94 7.86 10.23
CA PRO A 509 15.79 7.29 11.28
C PRO A 509 15.24 5.91 11.62
N ALA A 510 16.03 4.87 11.40
CA ALA A 510 15.59 3.51 11.61
C ALA A 510 15.09 3.42 13.06
N ALA A 511 13.79 3.18 13.25
CA ALA A 511 13.28 2.83 14.56
C ALA A 511 14.17 1.68 15.07
N PRO A 512 14.75 1.77 16.28
CA PRO A 512 15.62 0.74 16.78
C PRO A 512 14.86 -0.57 16.66
N GLN A 513 15.39 -1.50 15.85
CA GLN A 513 14.82 -2.84 15.73
C GLN A 513 14.60 -3.33 17.15
N ARG A 514 13.33 -3.56 17.55
CA ARG A 514 13.03 -4.24 18.80
C ARG A 514 13.83 -5.53 18.74
N ALA A 515 14.89 -5.60 19.53
CA ALA A 515 15.70 -6.79 19.64
C ALA A 515 14.74 -7.91 20.01
N SER A 516 14.57 -8.88 19.11
CA SER A 516 13.97 -10.16 19.48
C SER A 516 14.69 -10.63 20.75
N PRO A 517 13.96 -11.08 21.80
CA PRO A 517 14.56 -11.42 23.07
C PRO A 517 15.71 -12.39 22.82
N ALA A 518 16.92 -11.95 23.16
CA ALA A 518 18.13 -12.73 23.04
C ALA A 518 17.95 -14.02 23.84
N ARG A 519 18.02 -15.18 23.18
CA ARG A 519 18.16 -16.45 23.87
C ARG A 519 19.56 -16.50 24.52
N PRO A 520 19.71 -17.11 25.71
CA PRO A 520 20.98 -17.12 26.44
C PRO A 520 22.08 -17.76 25.59
N GLY A 521 23.18 -17.04 25.40
CA GLY A 521 24.26 -17.38 24.48
C GLY A 521 25.22 -18.45 25.01
N VAL A 522 25.80 -19.21 24.09
CA VAL A 522 27.06 -19.93 24.28
C VAL A 522 28.18 -19.00 23.83
N ALA A 523 29.13 -18.73 24.73
CA ALA A 523 30.23 -17.81 24.52
C ALA A 523 31.32 -18.40 23.61
N ALA A 524 31.88 -17.55 22.74
CA ALA A 524 33.15 -17.80 22.05
C ALA A 524 33.90 -16.46 21.86
N PRO A 525 35.25 -16.48 21.75
CA PRO A 525 36.12 -15.47 22.35
C PRO A 525 36.57 -14.35 21.40
N THR A 526 36.81 -13.18 21.99
CA THR A 526 37.40 -11.96 21.41
C THR A 526 38.89 -12.13 21.13
N PRO A 527 39.44 -11.52 20.06
CA PRO A 527 40.51 -10.53 20.27
C PRO A 527 40.50 -9.42 19.17
N PRO A 528 41.52 -8.54 19.05
CA PRO A 528 41.54 -7.19 19.62
C PRO A 528 41.51 -6.07 18.55
N GLY A 529 41.03 -4.88 18.92
CA GLY A 529 41.38 -3.64 18.19
C GLY A 529 42.72 -3.08 18.68
N PRO A 530 43.09 -1.82 18.38
CA PRO A 530 42.47 -0.85 17.47
C PRO A 530 43.50 -0.09 16.59
N THR A 531 43.06 0.69 15.59
CA THR A 531 43.78 1.92 15.22
C THR A 531 42.85 3.03 14.72
N ARG A 532 43.04 4.19 15.33
CA ARG A 532 42.44 5.50 15.04
C ARG A 532 43.00 6.08 13.75
N LEU A 533 42.21 6.91 13.06
CA LEU A 533 42.73 8.08 12.34
C LEU A 533 41.75 9.26 12.41
N ARG A 534 42.27 10.38 12.93
CA ARG A 534 41.73 11.75 12.92
C ARG A 534 42.06 12.45 11.59
N ARG A 535 41.21 13.39 11.16
CA ARG A 535 41.48 14.71 10.51
C ARG A 535 40.09 15.41 10.38
N LEU A 536 39.74 16.57 10.99
CA LEU A 536 40.21 17.98 10.87
C LEU A 536 40.33 18.42 9.39
N THR A 537 39.80 19.54 8.86
CA THR A 537 38.93 20.65 9.31
C THR A 537 38.62 21.55 8.08
N ASP A 538 37.47 22.25 8.13
CA ASP A 538 37.16 23.63 7.68
C ASP A 538 37.09 24.14 6.21
N LEU A 539 36.16 25.12 6.08
CA LEU A 539 35.97 26.23 5.09
C LEU A 539 34.95 25.94 3.96
N LEU A 540 33.87 26.71 3.66
CA LEU A 540 33.37 28.07 3.95
C LEU A 540 31.85 28.16 3.56
N PRO A 541 31.11 29.22 3.94
CA PRO A 541 29.65 29.34 3.75
C PRO A 541 29.25 30.07 2.47
N TRP A 542 28.17 29.60 1.80
CA TRP A 542 27.53 30.33 0.71
C TRP A 542 26.37 31.19 1.24
N ARG A 543 26.57 32.52 1.20
CA ARG A 543 25.53 33.55 1.38
C ARG A 543 24.67 33.63 0.11
N ARG A 544 23.34 33.67 0.26
CA ARG A 544 22.42 34.11 -0.80
C ARG A 544 22.16 35.62 -0.66
N THR A 545 22.37 36.34 -1.74
CA THR A 545 21.97 37.74 -1.96
C THR A 545 20.48 37.82 -2.36
N PRO A 546 19.74 38.87 -1.94
CA PRO A 546 18.42 39.16 -2.47
C PRO A 546 18.52 39.94 -3.80
N ARG A 547 17.60 39.65 -4.73
CA ARG A 547 17.41 40.42 -5.98
C ARG A 547 16.31 41.47 -5.80
N PRO A 548 16.36 42.59 -6.55
CA PRO A 548 15.64 43.83 -6.24
C PRO A 548 14.21 43.86 -6.79
N ALA A 549 13.41 44.70 -6.15
CA ALA A 549 12.08 45.12 -6.57
C ALA A 549 12.13 46.07 -7.77
N ASP A 550 11.06 46.06 -8.57
CA ASP A 550 10.73 47.10 -9.55
C ASP A 550 9.31 47.67 -9.29
N PRO A 551 9.01 48.89 -9.76
CA PRO A 551 8.09 49.81 -9.11
C PRO A 551 6.65 49.82 -9.67
N ALA A 552 5.82 50.50 -8.89
CA ALA A 552 4.37 50.62 -8.97
C ALA A 552 3.78 51.26 -10.25
N GLY A 553 2.52 50.92 -10.51
CA GLY A 553 1.54 51.72 -11.25
C GLY A 553 0.17 51.65 -10.53
N PRO A 554 -0.62 52.74 -10.49
CA PRO A 554 -1.79 52.85 -9.62
C PRO A 554 -3.07 52.40 -10.33
N HIS A 555 -3.87 51.55 -9.68
CA HIS A 555 -5.26 51.32 -10.06
C HIS A 555 -6.15 51.14 -8.82
N ASP A 556 -7.39 51.58 -9.01
CA ASP A 556 -8.41 51.91 -8.03
C ASP A 556 -8.74 50.82 -7.01
N ALA A 557 -9.03 51.26 -5.79
CA ALA A 557 -9.32 50.45 -4.63
C ALA A 557 -10.73 49.85 -4.68
N ASP A 558 -10.82 48.60 -5.09
CA ASP A 558 -11.83 47.65 -4.59
C ASP A 558 -11.33 47.10 -3.23
N PRO A 559 -12.20 46.86 -2.22
CA PRO A 559 -11.76 46.36 -0.92
C PRO A 559 -11.30 44.91 -1.07
N THR A 560 -10.00 44.72 -1.26
CA THR A 560 -9.36 43.41 -1.17
C THR A 560 -9.53 42.83 0.24
N PRO A 561 -9.71 41.50 0.37
CA PRO A 561 -9.81 40.86 1.67
C PRO A 561 -8.52 41.08 2.46
N GLN A 562 -8.66 41.62 3.67
CA GLN A 562 -7.57 41.97 4.56
C GLN A 562 -6.78 40.71 4.98
N GLY A 563 -5.52 40.61 4.54
CA GLY A 563 -4.43 39.83 5.18
C GLY A 563 -4.65 38.33 5.45
N PRO A 564 -3.62 37.60 5.91
CA PRO A 564 -3.83 36.29 6.51
C PRO A 564 -4.83 36.43 7.66
N GLY A 565 -5.93 35.66 7.61
CA GLY A 565 -7.09 35.82 8.47
C GLY A 565 -6.71 36.01 9.93
N LEU A 566 -7.22 37.07 10.54
CA LEU A 566 -7.01 37.33 11.96
C LEU A 566 -7.45 36.11 12.78
N PRO A 567 -6.64 35.63 13.73
CA PRO A 567 -6.99 34.46 14.52
C PRO A 567 -8.30 34.74 15.28
N TRP A 568 -9.28 33.85 15.16
CA TRP A 568 -10.47 33.88 16.01
C TRP A 568 -10.03 33.70 17.45
N GLY A 569 -10.25 34.71 18.29
CA GLY A 569 -9.76 34.66 19.65
C GLY A 569 -10.35 35.72 20.58
N TYR A 570 -9.88 35.71 21.82
CA TYR A 570 -10.23 36.70 22.83
C TYR A 570 -9.02 37.09 23.68
N ALA A 571 -9.10 38.27 24.30
CA ALA A 571 -8.22 38.73 25.36
C ALA A 571 -9.05 39.35 26.49
N LEU A 572 -8.80 38.92 27.72
CA LEU A 572 -9.37 39.43 28.97
C LEU A 572 -8.31 40.23 29.70
N VAL A 573 -8.54 41.53 29.85
CA VAL A 573 -7.58 42.49 30.41
C VAL A 573 -8.06 42.98 31.77
N ALA A 574 -7.24 42.76 32.80
CA ALA A 574 -7.49 43.25 34.16
C ALA A 574 -7.14 44.75 34.28
N ARG A 575 -8.09 45.62 33.85
CA ARG A 575 -8.00 47.10 33.83
C ARG A 575 -6.95 47.65 32.84
N ARG A 576 -7.23 48.80 32.19
CA ARG A 576 -6.45 49.42 31.09
C ARG A 576 -4.92 49.28 31.25
N SER A 577 -4.37 48.17 30.76
CA SER A 577 -2.95 47.99 30.56
C SER A 577 -2.62 48.57 29.19
N PRO A 578 -1.77 49.61 29.09
CA PRO A 578 -1.56 50.36 27.86
C PRO A 578 -0.83 49.60 26.73
N SER A 579 -0.52 48.31 26.90
CA SER A 579 0.41 47.59 26.01
C SER A 579 -0.13 46.31 25.36
N THR A 580 -1.44 46.05 25.36
CA THR A 580 -1.96 44.87 24.65
C THR A 580 -2.02 45.15 23.14
N SER A 581 -1.32 44.34 22.35
CA SER A 581 -1.36 44.35 20.88
C SER A 581 -2.63 43.67 20.38
N ILE A 582 -3.77 44.31 20.61
CA ILE A 582 -5.07 43.77 20.19
C ILE A 582 -5.24 44.06 18.71
N PRO A 583 -5.47 43.04 17.86
CA PRO A 583 -5.65 43.27 16.44
C PRO A 583 -6.84 44.19 16.15
N ASP A 584 -6.70 45.00 15.10
CA ASP A 584 -7.79 45.83 14.60
C ASP A 584 -9.02 44.96 14.26
N GLY A 585 -10.22 45.46 14.59
CA GLY A 585 -11.48 44.75 14.32
C GLY A 585 -12.01 43.87 15.47
N PHE A 586 -11.26 43.69 16.55
CA PHE A 586 -11.79 43.03 17.75
C PHE A 586 -12.85 43.90 18.45
N LEU A 587 -13.94 43.29 18.89
CA LEU A 587 -14.99 43.94 19.68
C LEU A 587 -14.52 44.10 21.12
N HIS A 588 -14.59 45.33 21.65
CA HIS A 588 -14.35 45.62 23.07
C HIS A 588 -15.65 45.64 23.86
N THR A 589 -15.68 44.97 25.01
CA THR A 589 -16.79 44.97 25.95
C THR A 589 -16.28 45.11 27.39
N GLU A 590 -16.78 46.10 28.11
CA GLU A 590 -16.52 46.25 29.54
C GLU A 590 -17.39 45.28 30.35
N LEU A 591 -16.75 44.42 31.14
CA LEU A 591 -17.37 43.46 32.03
C LEU A 591 -17.45 44.01 33.47
N PRO A 592 -18.35 43.47 34.32
CA PRO A 592 -18.39 43.85 35.73
C PRO A 592 -17.02 43.64 36.42
N GLY A 593 -16.65 44.56 37.31
CA GLY A 593 -15.38 44.47 38.03
C GLY A 593 -14.16 45.06 37.30
N SER A 594 -14.36 45.97 36.34
CA SER A 594 -13.26 46.62 35.57
C SER A 594 -12.44 45.66 34.72
N LEU A 595 -13.08 44.64 34.15
CA LEU A 595 -12.48 43.69 33.22
C LEU A 595 -12.83 44.09 31.79
N GLY A 596 -11.85 44.20 30.90
CA GLY A 596 -12.07 44.40 29.48
C GLY A 596 -12.04 43.07 28.73
N LEU A 597 -13.07 42.79 27.93
CA LEU A 597 -13.06 41.69 26.97
C LEU A 597 -12.86 42.24 25.56
N HIS A 598 -11.79 41.81 24.91
CA HIS A 598 -11.60 41.99 23.48
C HIS A 598 -11.82 40.64 22.81
N ARG A 599 -12.68 40.56 21.79
CA ARG A 599 -12.91 39.31 21.07
C ARG A 599 -13.10 39.52 19.58
N HIS A 600 -12.76 38.51 18.81
CA HIS A 600 -13.11 38.48 17.40
C HIS A 600 -14.64 38.53 17.22
N PRO A 601 -15.19 39.30 16.27
CA PRO A 601 -16.64 39.44 16.09
C PRO A 601 -17.37 38.11 15.91
N SER A 602 -16.74 37.16 15.21
CA SER A 602 -17.29 35.82 14.94
C SER A 602 -17.20 34.84 16.12
N LEU A 603 -16.48 35.16 17.20
CA LEU A 603 -16.40 34.28 18.37
C LEU A 603 -17.72 34.36 19.16
N PRO A 604 -18.53 33.29 19.26
CA PRO A 604 -19.79 33.32 19.99
C PRO A 604 -19.55 33.68 21.46
N ALA A 605 -20.40 34.52 22.02
CA ALA A 605 -20.27 34.98 23.39
C ALA A 605 -21.63 35.33 23.99
N ALA A 606 -21.82 35.01 25.27
CA ALA A 606 -22.97 35.43 26.03
C ALA A 606 -22.61 35.79 27.47
N LEU A 607 -23.20 36.87 27.98
CA LEU A 607 -23.02 37.36 29.34
C LEU A 607 -24.37 37.34 30.05
N SER A 608 -24.46 36.65 31.19
CA SER A 608 -25.63 36.65 32.07
C SER A 608 -25.25 37.20 33.46
N GLY A 609 -26.11 38.05 34.02
CA GLY A 609 -25.90 38.71 35.32
C GLY A 609 -25.38 40.15 35.25
N ARG A 610 -25.41 40.85 36.40
CA ARG A 610 -24.97 42.25 36.60
C ARG A 610 -24.43 42.44 38.04
N GLN A 611 -23.70 43.53 38.29
CA GLN A 611 -23.30 43.99 39.63
C GLN A 611 -22.43 43.00 40.45
N GLY A 612 -21.34 42.50 39.86
CA GLY A 612 -20.36 41.68 40.58
C GLY A 612 -20.75 40.20 40.72
N ARG A 613 -21.90 39.78 40.21
CA ARG A 613 -22.28 38.38 39.98
C ARG A 613 -22.63 38.19 38.51
N PHE A 614 -21.82 37.42 37.79
CA PHE A 614 -22.04 37.18 36.37
C PHE A 614 -21.38 35.89 35.90
N ALA A 615 -21.85 35.39 34.76
CA ALA A 615 -21.19 34.35 33.98
C ALA A 615 -21.06 34.81 32.53
N LEU A 616 -19.83 34.84 32.02
CA LEU A 616 -19.52 35.03 30.61
C LEU A 616 -19.09 33.69 30.03
N VAL A 617 -19.66 33.31 28.90
CA VAL A 617 -19.25 32.12 28.17
C VAL A 617 -18.87 32.50 26.76
N LEU A 618 -17.68 32.08 26.33
CA LEU A 618 -17.11 32.29 25.01
C LEU A 618 -17.01 30.93 24.29
N GLY A 619 -17.23 30.92 22.98
CA GLY A 619 -17.21 29.72 22.17
C GLY A 619 -18.52 28.94 22.18
N GLU A 620 -18.42 27.63 22.06
CA GLU A 620 -19.52 26.71 21.73
C GLU A 620 -19.70 25.64 22.81
N PRO A 621 -20.09 26.03 24.05
CA PRO A 621 -20.25 25.10 25.16
C PRO A 621 -21.45 24.17 24.97
N CYS A 622 -21.36 22.99 25.55
CA CYS A 622 -22.44 22.01 25.66
C CYS A 622 -22.53 21.52 27.10
N ASP A 623 -23.69 21.74 27.71
CA ASP A 623 -24.04 21.21 29.01
C ASP A 623 -24.87 19.93 28.85
N LEU A 624 -24.20 18.78 28.94
CA LEU A 624 -24.84 17.47 28.72
C LEU A 624 -25.96 17.10 29.71
N PRO A 625 -25.87 17.44 31.01
CA PRO A 625 -26.89 16.98 31.95
C PRO A 625 -28.24 17.66 31.74
N ASP A 626 -28.26 18.96 31.43
CA ASP A 626 -29.51 19.70 31.19
C ASP A 626 -29.82 19.87 29.68
N GLY A 627 -28.95 19.35 28.81
CA GLY A 627 -29.14 19.41 27.37
C GLY A 627 -29.07 20.84 26.80
N ARG A 628 -28.30 21.73 27.44
CA ARG A 628 -28.14 23.12 26.99
C ARG A 628 -26.99 23.21 25.98
N ASP A 629 -27.25 23.93 24.89
CA ASP A 629 -26.34 24.08 23.77
C ASP A 629 -26.12 25.57 23.47
N GLY A 630 -24.86 25.98 23.37
CA GLY A 630 -24.45 27.34 23.01
C GLY A 630 -24.23 28.26 24.21
N PRO A 631 -23.60 29.43 23.98
CA PRO A 631 -23.09 30.28 25.06
C PRO A 631 -24.20 30.88 25.92
N ALA A 632 -25.36 31.27 25.37
CA ALA A 632 -26.41 31.94 26.14
C ALA A 632 -27.13 31.02 27.15
N PRO A 633 -27.66 29.84 26.77
CA PRO A 633 -28.29 28.93 27.73
C PRO A 633 -27.35 28.45 28.84
N VAL A 634 -26.06 28.30 28.51
CA VAL A 634 -25.01 27.91 29.47
C VAL A 634 -24.63 29.09 30.38
N ALA A 635 -24.52 30.33 29.86
CA ALA A 635 -24.28 31.51 30.68
C ALA A 635 -25.39 31.71 31.71
N ASP A 636 -26.66 31.50 31.32
CA ASP A 636 -27.80 31.59 32.24
C ASP A 636 -27.76 30.51 33.33
N LEU A 637 -27.38 29.27 32.99
CA LEU A 637 -27.18 28.18 33.96
C LEU A 637 -26.13 28.57 34.99
N LEU A 638 -24.95 28.98 34.51
CA LEU A 638 -23.81 29.27 35.37
C LEU A 638 -24.10 30.49 36.24
N HIS A 639 -24.76 31.52 35.70
CA HIS A 639 -25.17 32.68 36.49
C HIS A 639 -26.14 32.30 37.63
N GLN A 640 -27.12 31.43 37.39
CA GLN A 640 -28.00 30.91 38.45
C GLN A 640 -27.19 30.26 39.58
N LEU A 641 -26.21 29.42 39.22
CA LEU A 641 -25.33 28.77 40.20
C LEU A 641 -24.44 29.78 40.96
N VAL A 642 -23.94 30.83 40.30
CA VAL A 642 -23.19 31.92 40.94
C VAL A 642 -24.05 32.70 41.94
N VAL A 643 -25.35 32.87 41.66
CA VAL A 643 -26.28 33.54 42.58
C VAL A 643 -26.58 32.67 43.80
N GLU A 644 -26.71 31.35 43.62
CA GLU A 644 -26.94 30.38 44.68
C GLU A 644 -25.73 30.14 45.58
N ASP A 645 -24.53 30.20 45.01
CA ASP A 645 -23.27 29.86 45.67
C ASP A 645 -22.22 30.98 45.49
N PRO A 646 -22.07 31.88 46.50
CA PRO A 646 -21.11 32.97 46.43
C PRO A 646 -19.64 32.55 46.31
N SER A 647 -19.26 31.32 46.68
CA SER A 647 -17.87 30.84 46.55
C SER A 647 -17.47 30.54 45.11
N LEU A 648 -18.45 30.49 44.19
CA LEU A 648 -18.32 30.06 42.80
C LEU A 648 -18.04 28.57 42.60
N ASP A 649 -17.91 27.76 43.66
CA ASP A 649 -17.48 26.36 43.54
C ASP A 649 -18.47 25.51 42.73
N ARG A 650 -19.78 25.67 42.96
CA ARG A 650 -20.80 24.94 42.18
C ARG A 650 -20.79 25.34 40.70
N ALA A 651 -20.67 26.63 40.42
CA ALA A 651 -20.61 27.14 39.05
C ALA A 651 -19.32 26.71 38.34
N ALA A 652 -18.19 26.75 39.05
CA ALA A 652 -16.89 26.31 38.55
C ALA A 652 -16.88 24.80 38.26
N THR A 653 -17.45 23.99 39.15
CA THR A 653 -17.58 22.53 38.96
C THR A 653 -18.45 22.23 37.74
N ARG A 654 -19.59 22.92 37.59
CA ARG A 654 -20.47 22.75 36.43
C ARG A 654 -19.78 23.18 35.14
N ALA A 655 -19.10 24.32 35.16
CA ALA A 655 -18.32 24.82 34.03
C ALA A 655 -17.21 23.84 33.63
N ALA A 656 -16.45 23.31 34.60
CA ALA A 656 -15.37 22.36 34.35
C ALA A 656 -15.84 21.04 33.71
N ALA A 657 -17.12 20.70 33.83
CA ALA A 657 -17.76 19.53 33.24
C ALA A 657 -18.52 19.81 31.93
N LEU A 658 -18.45 21.04 31.41
CA LEU A 658 -18.94 21.36 30.07
C LEU A 658 -18.09 20.68 29.00
N THR A 659 -18.70 20.51 27.84
CA THR A 659 -18.07 19.96 26.64
C THR A 659 -18.09 20.99 25.51
N GLY A 660 -17.34 20.75 24.43
CA GLY A 660 -17.13 21.68 23.32
C GLY A 660 -15.83 22.50 23.45
N ALA A 661 -15.68 23.51 22.60
CA ALA A 661 -14.58 24.47 22.64
C ALA A 661 -15.08 25.76 23.30
N TRP A 662 -14.62 26.07 24.51
CA TRP A 662 -15.18 27.16 25.31
C TRP A 662 -14.19 27.77 26.29
N ALA A 663 -14.46 29.02 26.68
CA ALA A 663 -13.86 29.65 27.84
C ALA A 663 -14.96 30.29 28.69
N VAL A 664 -14.91 30.07 30.01
CA VAL A 664 -15.91 30.56 30.97
C VAL A 664 -15.26 31.52 31.94
N VAL A 665 -15.88 32.67 32.15
CA VAL A 665 -15.52 33.63 33.21
C VAL A 665 -16.67 33.74 34.19
N LEU A 666 -16.42 33.40 35.45
CA LEU A 666 -17.37 33.53 36.55
C LEU A 666 -16.95 34.72 37.42
N GLY A 667 -17.87 35.64 37.68
CA GLY A 667 -17.65 36.76 38.59
C GLY A 667 -18.47 36.59 39.86
N GLY A 668 -17.83 36.70 41.01
CA GLY A 668 -18.44 36.71 42.34
C GLY A 668 -17.97 37.90 43.19
N PRO A 669 -18.51 38.05 44.42
CA PRO A 669 -18.10 39.12 45.32
C PRO A 669 -16.60 39.08 45.66
N ASP A 670 -16.02 37.88 45.71
CA ASP A 670 -14.64 37.66 46.14
C ASP A 670 -13.61 37.65 45.00
N GLY A 671 -14.04 37.76 43.74
CA GLY A 671 -13.14 37.77 42.58
C GLY A 671 -13.77 37.26 41.29
N SER A 672 -12.92 37.02 40.30
CA SER A 672 -13.32 36.39 39.03
C SER A 672 -12.49 35.16 38.75
N LEU A 673 -13.12 34.10 38.26
CA LEU A 673 -12.52 32.82 37.95
C LEU A 673 -12.65 32.55 36.46
N VAL A 674 -11.56 32.14 35.81
CA VAL A 674 -11.55 31.72 34.40
C VAL A 674 -11.25 30.23 34.31
N LEU A 675 -12.04 29.53 33.48
CA LEU A 675 -11.86 28.14 33.14
C LEU A 675 -11.81 27.99 31.61
N GLY A 676 -10.88 27.18 31.11
CA GLY A 676 -10.84 26.76 29.71
C GLY A 676 -11.39 25.34 29.53
N ASP A 677 -11.76 25.03 28.29
CA ASP A 677 -12.05 23.66 27.87
C ASP A 677 -10.82 22.75 28.06
N PRO A 678 -11.02 21.44 28.31
CA PRO A 678 -9.93 20.51 28.61
C PRO A 678 -8.98 20.22 27.45
N VAL A 679 -9.36 20.53 26.22
CA VAL A 679 -8.56 20.24 25.03
C VAL A 679 -7.80 21.48 24.54
N GLY A 680 -7.94 22.61 25.25
CA GLY A 680 -7.22 23.84 24.98
C GLY A 680 -7.67 24.59 23.74
N ALA A 681 -8.84 24.26 23.15
CA ALA A 681 -9.29 24.83 21.89
C ALA A 681 -9.54 26.36 21.99
N LEU A 682 -10.03 26.84 23.14
CA LEU A 682 -10.09 28.24 23.54
C LEU A 682 -9.34 28.49 24.86
N GLY A 683 -8.34 27.63 25.12
CA GLY A 683 -7.56 27.60 26.34
C GLY A 683 -6.85 28.93 26.59
N PRO A 684 -7.04 29.56 27.76
CA PRO A 684 -6.41 30.84 28.05
C PRO A 684 -4.92 30.69 28.34
N TRP A 685 -4.13 31.51 27.67
CA TRP A 685 -2.72 31.80 27.93
C TRP A 685 -2.64 33.00 28.86
N LEU A 686 -1.77 32.92 29.87
CA LEU A 686 -1.53 33.97 30.83
C LEU A 686 -0.28 34.77 30.46
N SER A 687 -0.43 36.10 30.37
CA SER A 687 0.70 37.01 30.22
C SER A 687 1.64 36.91 31.41
N THR A 688 2.94 37.13 31.17
CA THR A 688 3.99 37.06 32.19
C THR A 688 3.76 38.01 33.38
N ASP A 689 3.08 39.13 33.14
CA ASP A 689 2.74 40.13 34.16
C ASP A 689 1.42 39.83 34.91
N GLY A 690 0.74 38.74 34.53
CA GLY A 690 -0.51 38.29 35.10
C GLY A 690 -1.72 39.17 34.79
N THR A 691 -1.64 40.15 33.90
CA THR A 691 -2.74 41.12 33.67
C THR A 691 -3.68 40.73 32.54
N THR A 692 -3.23 39.88 31.62
CA THR A 692 -3.97 39.52 30.41
C THR A 692 -4.09 38.01 30.28
N LEU A 693 -5.30 37.53 30.05
CA LEU A 693 -5.56 36.15 29.58
C LEU A 693 -5.99 36.21 28.12
N ALA A 694 -5.46 35.37 27.25
CA ALA A 694 -5.88 35.36 25.85
C ALA A 694 -5.95 33.94 25.27
N SER A 695 -6.75 33.72 24.24
CA SER A 695 -6.90 32.39 23.61
C SER A 695 -5.66 31.92 22.83
N GLY A 696 -4.61 32.73 22.72
CA GLY A 696 -3.38 32.38 22.02
C GLY A 696 -2.22 33.30 22.40
N ALA A 697 -1.00 32.77 22.34
CA ALA A 697 0.21 33.52 22.68
C ALA A 697 0.40 34.80 21.83
N ALA A 698 -0.05 34.79 20.58
CA ALA A 698 0.05 35.94 19.66
C ALA A 698 -0.84 37.14 20.07
N LEU A 699 -1.82 36.94 20.95
CA LEU A 699 -2.68 38.01 21.48
C LEU A 699 -2.15 38.58 22.80
N LEU A 700 -1.05 38.04 23.32
CA LEU A 700 -0.41 38.52 24.52
C LEU A 700 0.68 39.54 24.19
N PRO A 701 0.91 40.53 25.06
CA PRO A 701 1.98 41.50 24.86
C PRO A 701 3.36 40.82 24.86
N ASP A 702 4.26 41.28 23.99
CA ASP A 702 5.64 40.79 23.94
C ASP A 702 6.31 40.92 25.31
N GLY A 703 6.74 39.79 25.85
CA GLY A 703 7.41 39.68 27.14
C GLY A 703 8.74 38.94 27.04
N PRO A 704 9.68 39.17 27.98
CA PRO A 704 10.99 38.51 28.00
C PRO A 704 10.93 37.01 28.35
N SER A 705 9.74 36.46 28.64
CA SER A 705 9.52 35.06 28.96
C SER A 705 8.31 34.54 28.20
N PRO A 706 8.31 33.26 27.78
CA PRO A 706 7.17 32.68 27.08
C PRO A 706 5.93 32.72 27.99
N PRO A 707 4.73 33.00 27.44
CA PRO A 707 3.50 32.99 28.19
C PRO A 707 3.17 31.59 28.73
N GLU A 708 2.50 31.52 29.88
CA GLU A 708 2.10 30.26 30.52
C GLU A 708 0.73 29.81 29.97
N THR A 709 0.64 28.59 29.42
CA THR A 709 -0.67 28.00 29.10
C THR A 709 -1.34 27.50 30.37
N LEU A 710 -2.63 27.82 30.57
CA LEU A 710 -3.36 27.32 31.75
C LEU A 710 -3.70 25.84 31.64
N GLY A 711 -3.86 25.28 30.43
CA GLY A 711 -4.16 23.85 30.22
C GLY A 711 -5.30 23.35 31.13
N ALA A 712 -4.99 22.38 31.99
CA ALA A 712 -5.91 21.82 33.00
C ALA A 712 -5.97 22.62 34.33
N ARG A 713 -5.74 23.93 34.31
CA ARG A 713 -5.75 24.82 35.48
C ARG A 713 -6.80 25.92 35.30
N SER A 714 -7.33 26.43 36.41
CA SER A 714 -8.15 27.64 36.42
C SER A 714 -7.26 28.88 36.61
N ALA A 715 -7.78 30.09 36.39
CA ALA A 715 -7.11 31.32 36.81
C ALA A 715 -8.03 32.19 37.65
N LEU A 716 -7.55 32.59 38.84
CA LEU A 716 -8.28 33.42 39.78
C LEU A 716 -7.73 34.86 39.75
N LEU A 717 -8.61 35.82 39.57
CA LEU A 717 -8.27 37.25 39.66
C LEU A 717 -8.27 37.69 41.11
N SER A 718 -7.13 38.20 41.58
CA SER A 718 -6.98 38.68 42.96
C SER A 718 -7.91 39.87 43.30
N SER A 719 -8.64 39.77 44.42
CA SER A 719 -9.53 40.80 44.98
C SER A 719 -8.79 41.77 45.91
N GLY A 720 -7.76 42.45 45.40
CA GLY A 720 -7.10 43.54 46.14
C GLY A 720 -7.88 44.86 46.06
N SER A 721 -8.19 45.50 47.19
CA SER A 721 -8.91 46.78 47.27
C SER A 721 -8.07 48.03 46.94
N GLY A 722 -6.82 47.87 46.49
CA GLY A 722 -5.96 49.01 46.08
C GLY A 722 -4.70 48.66 45.29
N GLY A 723 -4.56 47.43 44.80
CA GLY A 723 -3.37 46.96 44.06
C GLY A 723 -3.69 46.52 42.63
N ARG A 724 -2.63 46.37 41.81
CA ARG A 724 -2.70 45.78 40.45
C ARG A 724 -3.37 44.39 40.54
N ARG A 725 -4.54 44.23 39.92
CA ARG A 725 -5.22 42.95 39.83
C ARG A 725 -4.45 42.04 38.87
N THR A 726 -4.06 40.87 39.35
CA THR A 726 -3.40 39.85 38.55
C THR A 726 -4.14 38.53 38.65
N TRP A 727 -4.22 37.84 37.52
CA TRP A 727 -4.64 36.46 37.39
C TRP A 727 -3.56 35.55 37.98
N ARG A 728 -3.98 34.57 38.76
CA ARG A 728 -3.12 33.54 39.34
C ARG A 728 -3.64 32.16 38.95
N PRO A 729 -2.82 31.31 38.33
CA PRO A 729 -3.21 29.94 38.05
C PRO A 729 -3.57 29.18 39.34
N GLY A 730 -4.66 28.41 39.31
CA GLY A 730 -5.17 27.59 40.41
C GLY A 730 -5.59 26.20 39.93
N PRO A 731 -5.83 25.25 40.84
CA PRO A 731 -6.34 23.93 40.47
C PRO A 731 -7.77 24.03 39.90
N LEU A 732 -8.16 23.06 39.08
CA LEU A 732 -9.55 22.88 38.68
C LEU A 732 -10.36 22.30 39.87
N PRO A 733 -11.69 22.51 39.88
CA PRO A 733 -12.57 21.85 40.84
C PRO A 733 -12.53 20.32 40.73
N GLU A 734 -12.67 19.63 41.87
CA GLU A 734 -12.79 18.17 41.95
C GLU A 734 -14.09 17.69 41.27
N LEU A 735 -13.96 16.87 40.23
CA LEU A 735 -15.08 16.40 39.42
C LEU A 735 -15.66 15.04 39.85
N ASP A 736 -14.98 14.28 40.71
CA ASP A 736 -15.40 12.92 41.12
C ASP A 736 -16.80 12.93 41.75
N ALA A 737 -17.01 13.78 42.76
CA ALA A 737 -18.31 13.94 43.43
C ALA A 737 -19.40 14.48 42.48
N TYR A 738 -19.01 15.13 41.38
CA TYR A 738 -19.94 15.58 40.35
C TYR A 738 -20.30 14.45 39.38
N ALA A 739 -19.33 13.62 38.99
CA ALA A 739 -19.53 12.44 38.15
C ALA A 739 -20.52 11.45 38.79
N GLU A 740 -20.38 11.18 40.10
CA GLU A 740 -21.29 10.32 40.87
C GLU A 740 -22.73 10.85 40.86
N ARG A 741 -22.90 12.17 41.04
CA ARG A 741 -24.23 12.82 41.09
C ARG A 741 -24.96 12.83 39.75
N LEU A 742 -24.23 12.77 38.64
CA LEU A 742 -24.84 12.74 37.32
C LEU A 742 -25.56 11.42 37.02
N GLY A 743 -25.17 10.32 37.67
CA GLY A 743 -25.82 9.01 37.51
C GLY A 743 -25.81 8.46 36.07
N THR A 744 -24.97 9.02 35.19
CA THR A 744 -24.86 8.65 33.78
C THR A 744 -23.62 7.81 33.54
N THR A 745 -23.72 6.77 32.70
CA THR A 745 -22.55 6.04 32.20
C THR A 745 -21.79 6.86 31.15
N ALA A 746 -20.52 6.54 30.89
CA ALA A 746 -19.74 7.16 29.81
C ALA A 746 -20.47 7.08 28.45
N ARG A 747 -21.12 5.93 28.19
CA ARG A 747 -21.91 5.70 26.97
C ARG A 747 -23.11 6.64 26.85
N GLU A 748 -23.84 6.85 27.95
CA GLU A 748 -25.01 7.73 27.96
C GLU A 748 -24.62 9.20 27.78
N ARG A 749 -23.51 9.65 28.39
CA ARG A 749 -22.97 10.99 28.14
C ARG A 749 -22.56 11.18 26.69
N LEU A 750 -21.84 10.21 26.11
CA LEU A 750 -21.44 10.26 24.71
C LEU A 750 -22.65 10.31 23.77
N ARG A 751 -23.70 9.52 24.03
CA ARG A 751 -24.98 9.58 23.29
C ARG A 751 -25.61 10.96 23.33
N ARG A 752 -25.78 11.54 24.54
CA ARG A 752 -26.35 12.89 24.69
C ARG A 752 -25.50 13.96 24.01
N HIS A 753 -24.18 13.80 24.05
CA HIS A 753 -23.26 14.70 23.37
C HIS A 753 -23.50 14.67 21.86
N VAL A 754 -23.55 13.48 21.25
CA VAL A 754 -23.88 13.32 19.83
C VAL A 754 -25.25 13.93 19.52
N GLU A 755 -26.28 13.67 20.33
CA GLU A 755 -27.63 14.20 20.12
C GLU A 755 -27.70 15.72 20.12
N LEU A 756 -26.92 16.38 20.99
CA LEU A 756 -26.82 17.84 21.02
C LEU A 756 -26.08 18.35 19.79
N LEU A 757 -24.95 17.73 19.44
CA LEU A 757 -24.14 18.15 18.29
C LEU A 757 -24.87 18.02 16.96
N LEU A 758 -25.71 16.99 16.78
CA LEU A 758 -26.52 16.83 15.57
C LEU A 758 -27.52 17.97 15.36
N ARG A 759 -27.85 18.74 16.41
CA ARG A 759 -28.68 19.95 16.28
C ARG A 759 -27.94 21.12 15.65
N ARG A 760 -26.60 21.12 15.71
CA ARG A 760 -25.75 22.21 15.20
C ARG A 760 -25.50 22.13 13.69
N GLY A 761 -25.72 20.98 13.05
CA GLY A 761 -25.57 20.81 11.61
C GLY A 761 -25.16 19.39 11.20
N PRO A 762 -25.00 19.13 9.88
CA PRO A 762 -24.51 17.86 9.38
C PRO A 762 -23.10 17.57 9.90
N ALA A 763 -22.92 16.36 10.44
CA ALA A 763 -21.64 15.92 11.00
C ALA A 763 -20.68 15.48 9.90
N VAL A 764 -19.45 15.97 9.96
CA VAL A 764 -18.34 15.48 9.12
C VAL A 764 -17.26 14.95 10.05
N LEU A 765 -17.01 13.65 10.00
CA LEU A 765 -16.02 13.00 10.85
C LEU A 765 -14.62 13.27 10.31
N CYS A 766 -13.76 13.94 11.08
CA CYS A 766 -12.40 14.24 10.64
C CYS A 766 -11.36 13.39 11.40
N ALA A 767 -10.57 12.63 10.64
CA ALA A 767 -9.47 11.81 11.16
C ALA A 767 -8.14 12.57 11.10
N GLY A 768 -7.58 12.88 12.26
CA GLY A 768 -6.17 13.25 12.41
C GLY A 768 -5.24 12.02 12.50
N PRO A 769 -3.91 12.24 12.54
CA PRO A 769 -2.88 11.20 12.49
C PRO A 769 -2.99 10.09 13.54
N GLU A 770 -3.45 10.48 14.73
CA GLU A 770 -3.64 9.58 15.88
C GLU A 770 -5.12 9.51 16.31
N ALA A 771 -6.02 10.14 15.55
CA ALA A 771 -7.42 10.24 15.91
C ALA A 771 -8.16 8.91 15.73
N SER A 772 -8.80 8.43 16.78
CA SER A 772 -9.74 7.32 16.67
C SER A 772 -11.10 7.86 16.23
N LEU A 773 -11.38 7.79 14.92
CA LEU A 773 -12.71 8.06 14.36
C LEU A 773 -13.84 7.30 15.08
N LEU A 774 -13.53 6.16 15.72
CA LEU A 774 -14.49 5.14 16.13
C LEU A 774 -14.64 4.96 17.64
N GLY A 775 -14.17 5.90 18.45
CA GLY A 775 -14.62 5.97 19.85
C GLY A 775 -16.00 6.65 20.00
N LEU A 776 -16.48 7.29 18.93
CA LEU A 776 -17.73 8.05 18.90
C LEU A 776 -18.88 7.12 18.47
N GLU A 777 -19.35 6.25 19.35
CA GLU A 777 -20.69 5.67 19.19
C GLU A 777 -21.65 6.31 20.19
N PRO A 778 -22.85 6.73 19.76
CA PRO A 778 -23.47 6.49 18.44
C PRO A 778 -23.31 7.68 17.47
N VAL A 779 -22.53 7.58 16.39
CA VAL A 779 -22.55 8.55 15.26
C VAL A 779 -23.49 8.03 14.17
N PRO A 780 -24.34 8.86 13.51
CA PRO A 780 -25.19 8.42 12.39
C PRO A 780 -24.39 7.74 11.27
N ASP A 781 -24.90 6.63 10.74
CA ASP A 781 -24.24 5.87 9.66
C ASP A 781 -24.04 6.69 8.37
N SER A 782 -24.87 7.71 8.18
CA SER A 782 -24.83 8.60 7.02
C SER A 782 -23.81 9.74 7.13
N ALA A 783 -23.14 9.93 8.27
CA ALA A 783 -22.17 11.01 8.43
C ALA A 783 -20.91 10.73 7.58
N PRO A 784 -20.58 11.57 6.58
CA PRO A 784 -19.39 11.39 5.76
C PRO A 784 -18.13 11.52 6.61
N ALA A 785 -17.10 10.74 6.27
CA ALA A 785 -15.78 10.88 6.87
C ALA A 785 -14.84 11.62 5.93
N VAL A 786 -13.99 12.47 6.49
CA VAL A 786 -12.88 13.14 5.81
C VAL A 786 -11.58 12.83 6.55
N THR A 787 -10.48 12.74 5.83
CA THR A 787 -9.14 12.75 6.42
C THR A 787 -8.25 13.69 5.64
N CYS A 788 -7.47 14.48 6.37
CA CYS A 788 -6.44 15.34 5.81
C CYS A 788 -5.21 14.47 5.49
N TRP A 789 -4.80 14.44 4.23
CA TRP A 789 -3.61 13.74 3.77
C TRP A 789 -2.58 14.74 3.25
N ASP A 790 -1.46 14.87 3.96
CA ASP A 790 -0.26 15.49 3.40
C ASP A 790 0.61 14.41 2.74
N PRO A 791 0.61 14.29 1.41
CA PRO A 791 1.40 13.28 0.72
C PRO A 791 2.90 13.58 0.78
N SER A 792 3.34 14.72 1.31
CA SER A 792 4.76 15.06 1.46
C SER A 792 5.38 14.54 2.76
N THR A 793 4.57 14.20 3.77
CA THR A 793 5.05 13.76 5.08
C THR A 793 4.75 12.29 5.35
N GLN A 794 5.62 11.62 6.13
CA GLN A 794 5.38 10.25 6.58
C GLN A 794 4.14 10.19 7.48
N ALA A 795 4.00 11.15 8.41
CA ALA A 795 2.84 11.27 9.29
C ALA A 795 1.53 11.39 8.49
N GLY A 796 1.49 12.22 7.45
CA GLY A 796 0.31 12.37 6.59
C GLY A 796 -0.06 11.06 5.88
N THR A 797 0.92 10.30 5.41
CA THR A 797 0.68 8.99 4.77
C THR A 797 0.15 7.96 5.77
N LEU A 798 0.72 7.88 6.99
CA LEU A 798 0.23 7.02 8.06
C LEU A 798 -1.21 7.37 8.47
N THR A 799 -1.50 8.66 8.61
CA THR A 799 -2.83 9.21 8.90
C THR A 799 -3.85 8.70 7.89
N MET A 800 -3.55 8.88 6.60
CA MET A 800 -4.39 8.44 5.50
C MET A 800 -4.65 6.94 5.57
N LEU A 801 -3.62 6.12 5.81
CA LEU A 801 -3.78 4.66 5.90
C LEU A 801 -4.66 4.24 7.07
N HIS A 802 -4.46 4.82 8.25
CA HIS A 802 -5.25 4.52 9.45
C HIS A 802 -6.70 4.96 9.32
N ALA A 803 -6.96 6.18 8.82
CA ALA A 803 -8.30 6.68 8.60
C ALA A 803 -9.06 5.82 7.58
N THR A 804 -8.38 5.44 6.51
CA THR A 804 -8.91 4.61 5.42
C THR A 804 -9.26 3.19 5.89
N ASP A 805 -8.44 2.58 6.76
CA ASP A 805 -8.73 1.28 7.37
C ASP A 805 -9.97 1.33 8.28
N ARG A 806 -10.02 2.34 9.16
CA ARG A 806 -11.14 2.52 10.11
C ARG A 806 -12.46 2.82 9.42
N ALA A 807 -12.48 3.75 8.45
CA ALA A 807 -13.69 4.06 7.70
C ALA A 807 -14.26 2.83 7.00
N PHE A 808 -13.39 1.99 6.43
CA PHE A 808 -13.78 0.73 5.81
C PHE A 808 -14.32 -0.29 6.82
N ALA A 809 -13.66 -0.47 7.97
CA ALA A 809 -14.15 -1.34 9.03
C ALA A 809 -15.56 -0.91 9.52
N ALA A 810 -15.83 0.40 9.51
CA ALA A 810 -17.12 0.99 9.83
C ALA A 810 -18.11 1.03 8.65
N ARG A 811 -17.73 0.54 7.45
CA ARG A 811 -18.52 0.61 6.20
C ARG A 811 -18.94 2.04 5.82
N ARG A 812 -18.06 3.00 6.06
CA ARG A 812 -18.25 4.42 5.74
C ARG A 812 -17.42 4.84 4.55
N GLU A 813 -17.97 5.77 3.78
CA GLU A 813 -17.22 6.47 2.74
C GLU A 813 -16.26 7.46 3.39
N LEU A 814 -14.99 7.43 2.95
CA LEU A 814 -13.96 8.35 3.38
C LEU A 814 -13.52 9.20 2.19
N ARG A 815 -13.67 10.51 2.31
CA ARG A 815 -13.11 11.48 1.38
C ARG A 815 -11.71 11.89 1.84
N LEU A 816 -10.76 11.83 0.92
CA LEU A 816 -9.38 12.24 1.15
C LEU A 816 -9.20 13.70 0.73
N LEU A 817 -8.82 14.56 1.67
CA LEU A 817 -8.50 15.96 1.39
C LEU A 817 -6.98 16.10 1.31
N SER A 818 -6.46 16.43 0.13
CA SER A 818 -5.03 16.67 -0.07
C SER A 818 -4.76 18.15 -0.26
N ARG A 819 -3.72 18.68 0.37
CA ARG A 819 -3.27 20.07 0.16
C ARG A 819 -2.03 20.14 -0.73
N ALA A 820 -1.83 21.27 -1.39
CA ALA A 820 -0.53 21.62 -1.95
C ALA A 820 0.49 21.84 -0.83
N ALA A 821 1.77 21.51 -1.08
CA ALA A 821 2.83 21.73 -0.10
C ALA A 821 2.87 23.21 0.33
N GLY A 822 2.70 23.47 1.63
CA GLY A 822 2.69 24.82 2.22
C GLY A 822 1.33 25.53 2.27
N ALA A 823 0.25 24.95 1.74
CA ALA A 823 -1.10 25.53 1.86
C ALA A 823 -1.68 25.32 3.27
N ASP A 824 -2.47 26.26 3.78
CA ASP A 824 -3.14 26.11 5.07
C ASP A 824 -4.33 25.15 4.97
N TRP A 825 -4.47 24.25 5.95
CA TRP A 825 -5.57 23.30 6.04
C TRP A 825 -6.92 23.99 6.24
N SER A 826 -6.95 25.16 6.88
CA SER A 826 -8.17 25.97 7.02
C SER A 826 -8.84 26.22 5.66
N THR A 827 -8.06 26.67 4.69
CA THR A 827 -8.52 27.03 3.35
C THR A 827 -9.00 25.79 2.58
N THR A 828 -8.29 24.67 2.71
CA THR A 828 -8.69 23.40 2.08
C THR A 828 -10.00 22.88 2.67
N LEU A 829 -10.16 22.91 4.00
CA LEU A 829 -11.41 22.52 4.65
C LEU A 829 -12.55 23.45 4.23
N ASP A 830 -12.29 24.75 4.08
CA ASP A 830 -13.31 25.70 3.66
C ASP A 830 -13.83 25.51 2.25
N GLN A 831 -12.96 25.10 1.34
CA GLN A 831 -13.31 24.81 -0.05
C GLN A 831 -14.04 23.47 -0.21
N GLU A 832 -13.68 22.48 0.61
CA GLU A 832 -14.07 21.09 0.37
C GLU A 832 -15.28 20.66 1.22
N ILE A 833 -15.59 21.36 2.31
CA ILE A 833 -16.63 21.02 3.28
C ILE A 833 -17.68 22.12 3.34
N ASP A 834 -18.96 21.74 3.45
CA ASP A 834 -20.10 22.68 3.57
C ASP A 834 -19.92 23.60 4.80
N PRO A 835 -19.96 24.94 4.68
CA PRO A 835 -19.80 25.88 5.79
C PRO A 835 -20.73 25.66 7.00
N GLY A 836 -21.89 25.04 6.80
CA GLY A 836 -22.83 24.67 7.86
C GLY A 836 -22.53 23.31 8.53
N ALA A 837 -21.53 22.57 8.05
CA ALA A 837 -21.15 21.30 8.64
C ALA A 837 -20.32 21.47 9.92
N VAL A 838 -20.55 20.57 10.87
CA VAL A 838 -19.81 20.53 12.14
C VAL A 838 -18.70 19.48 12.02
N LEU A 839 -17.45 19.89 12.24
CA LEU A 839 -16.31 18.98 12.20
C LEU A 839 -16.21 18.22 13.52
N TRP A 840 -16.35 16.90 13.45
CA TRP A 840 -16.27 16.01 14.61
C TRP A 840 -14.87 15.41 14.67
N LEU A 841 -14.06 15.88 15.61
CA LEU A 841 -12.69 15.42 15.76
C LEU A 841 -12.60 14.26 16.77
N GLY A 842 -12.08 13.13 16.31
CA GLY A 842 -11.81 11.96 17.13
C GLY A 842 -10.49 12.05 17.90
N LEU A 843 -10.25 13.08 18.71
CA LEU A 843 -9.00 13.21 19.46
C LEU A 843 -8.85 12.09 20.51
N GLY A 844 -7.67 11.45 20.56
CA GLY A 844 -7.26 10.67 21.73
C GLY A 844 -6.98 11.61 22.92
N SER A 845 -7.16 11.11 24.14
CA SER A 845 -7.19 11.88 25.39
C SER A 845 -5.85 12.46 25.89
N SER A 846 -4.87 12.73 25.02
CA SER A 846 -3.62 13.36 25.47
C SER A 846 -3.02 14.26 24.39
N PRO A 847 -3.23 15.59 24.44
CA PRO A 847 -2.29 16.52 23.83
C PRO A 847 -0.97 16.40 24.62
N ASP A 848 0.04 15.77 24.02
CA ASP A 848 1.41 15.89 24.52
C ASP A 848 1.88 17.31 24.20
N PRO A 849 2.01 18.20 25.21
CA PRO A 849 2.31 19.61 24.98
C PRO A 849 3.73 19.84 24.43
N ASP A 850 4.60 18.83 24.45
CA ASP A 850 5.98 18.92 23.97
C ASP A 850 6.14 18.58 22.48
N ARG A 851 5.04 18.30 21.74
CA ARG A 851 5.11 17.95 20.31
C ARG A 851 5.17 19.17 19.40
N GLU A 852 6.08 19.14 18.43
CA GLU A 852 6.26 20.18 17.41
C GLU A 852 5.25 20.09 16.23
N GLU A 853 4.48 19.00 16.09
CA GLU A 853 3.50 18.86 15.00
C GLU A 853 2.13 19.46 15.36
N PRO A 854 1.45 20.17 14.43
CA PRO A 854 0.10 20.69 14.68
C PRO A 854 -0.87 19.55 15.00
N GLY A 855 -1.53 19.62 16.15
CA GLY A 855 -2.60 18.70 16.51
C GLY A 855 -3.80 18.85 15.57
N ALA A 856 -4.71 17.87 15.55
CA ALA A 856 -5.92 17.98 14.72
C ALA A 856 -6.80 19.20 15.09
N LEU A 857 -6.62 19.76 16.30
CA LEU A 857 -7.21 21.02 16.74
C LEU A 857 -6.61 22.23 16.03
N ASP A 858 -5.30 22.26 15.85
CA ASP A 858 -4.61 23.36 15.17
C ASP A 858 -5.03 23.45 13.69
N LEU A 859 -5.45 22.33 13.10
CA LEU A 859 -5.98 22.26 11.73
C LEU A 859 -7.37 22.91 11.58
N VAL A 860 -8.13 23.06 12.66
CA VAL A 860 -9.53 23.52 12.64
C VAL A 860 -9.80 24.74 13.52
N ALA A 861 -8.82 25.15 14.33
CA ALA A 861 -8.94 26.27 15.25
C ALA A 861 -9.30 27.55 14.49
N GLY A 862 -10.49 28.08 14.78
CA GLY A 862 -10.96 29.36 14.23
C GLY A 862 -11.56 29.32 12.81
N VAL A 863 -11.78 28.14 12.23
CA VAL A 863 -12.33 28.03 10.86
C VAL A 863 -13.83 27.74 10.90
N ARG A 864 -14.28 26.84 11.81
CA ARG A 864 -15.64 26.26 11.81
C ARG A 864 -16.13 25.84 13.20
N PRO A 865 -17.43 25.56 13.38
CA PRO A 865 -17.92 24.87 14.57
C PRO A 865 -17.24 23.50 14.70
N VAL A 866 -16.43 23.34 15.73
CA VAL A 866 -15.76 22.07 16.04
C VAL A 866 -16.49 21.38 17.18
N ALA A 867 -16.84 20.13 16.95
CA ALA A 867 -17.34 19.22 17.95
C ALA A 867 -16.18 18.41 18.53
N LEU A 868 -16.03 18.45 19.85
CA LEU A 868 -14.97 17.76 20.58
C LEU A 868 -15.63 16.86 21.63
N PRO A 869 -16.12 15.66 21.27
CA PRO A 869 -16.82 14.80 22.22
C PRO A 869 -15.94 14.35 23.39
N TRP A 870 -14.62 14.38 23.17
CA TRP A 870 -13.58 14.06 24.15
C TRP A 870 -13.19 15.23 25.05
N SER A 871 -13.81 16.41 24.87
CA SER A 871 -13.63 17.56 25.77
C SER A 871 -14.45 17.45 27.07
N ASP A 872 -14.90 16.25 27.41
CA ASP A 872 -15.66 15.98 28.62
C ASP A 872 -14.74 15.41 29.70
N ARG A 873 -14.31 16.27 30.64
CA ARG A 873 -13.47 15.84 31.79
C ARG A 873 -14.13 14.74 32.62
N VAL A 874 -15.44 14.56 32.53
CA VAL A 874 -16.18 13.52 33.27
C VAL A 874 -16.09 12.15 32.57
N LEU A 875 -15.84 12.08 31.25
CA LEU A 875 -15.74 10.80 30.54
C LEU A 875 -14.55 9.95 31.01
N ASP A 876 -13.42 10.59 31.32
CA ASP A 876 -12.23 9.90 31.81
C ASP A 876 -12.46 9.28 33.19
N LEU A 877 -13.20 9.99 34.06
CA LEU A 877 -13.57 9.52 35.41
C LEU A 877 -14.54 8.33 35.39
N LEU A 878 -15.35 8.21 34.34
CA LEU A 878 -16.33 7.13 34.18
C LEU A 878 -15.76 5.87 33.47
N GLY A 879 -14.44 5.71 33.45
CA GLY A 879 -13.75 4.52 32.91
C GLY A 879 -13.30 4.63 31.45
N GLY A 880 -13.50 5.78 30.81
CA GLY A 880 -12.99 6.08 29.47
C GLY A 880 -13.53 5.18 28.33
N PRO A 881 -13.28 5.57 27.07
CA PRO A 881 -13.73 4.81 25.90
C PRO A 881 -13.05 3.44 25.76
N ALA A 882 -11.84 3.25 26.30
CA ALA A 882 -11.12 1.97 26.24
C ALA A 882 -11.87 0.85 26.99
N ALA A 883 -12.48 1.14 28.15
CA ALA A 883 -13.30 0.18 28.88
C ALA A 883 -14.68 -0.04 28.22
N ALA A 884 -15.29 1.03 27.67
CA ALA A 884 -16.57 0.93 26.96
C ALA A 884 -16.47 0.12 25.65
N LEU A 885 -15.35 0.19 24.93
CA LEU A 885 -15.08 -0.59 23.70
C LEU A 885 -14.66 -2.04 24.00
N ALA A 886 -14.00 -2.29 25.14
CA ALA A 886 -13.64 -3.65 25.57
C ALA A 886 -14.87 -4.54 25.84
N ASP A 887 -16.01 -3.93 26.20
CA ASP A 887 -17.27 -4.65 26.41
C ASP A 887 -17.98 -5.00 25.08
N ALA A 888 -17.83 -4.15 24.05
CA ALA A 888 -18.40 -4.38 22.71
C ALA A 888 -17.61 -5.39 21.87
N SER A 889 -16.29 -5.51 22.08
CA SER A 889 -15.43 -6.44 21.34
C SER A 889 -15.62 -7.92 21.72
N ARG A 890 -16.34 -8.22 22.82
CA ARG A 890 -16.67 -9.59 23.25
C ARG A 890 -17.82 -10.24 22.48
N VAL A 891 -18.47 -9.56 21.53
CA VAL A 891 -19.68 -10.07 20.83
C VAL A 891 -19.46 -10.33 19.32
N ARG A 892 -18.24 -10.26 18.78
CA ARG A 892 -18.01 -10.59 17.35
C ARG A 892 -16.80 -11.50 17.12
N GLY A 893 -17.03 -12.80 17.27
CA GLY A 893 -16.30 -13.85 16.58
C GLY A 893 -17.31 -14.74 15.86
N ASP A 894 -17.39 -14.60 14.53
CA ASP A 894 -17.77 -15.63 13.54
C ASP A 894 -18.05 -14.94 12.19
N GLY A 895 -17.25 -15.25 11.16
CA GLY A 895 -17.48 -14.84 9.76
C GLY A 895 -16.22 -14.53 8.96
#